data_AF-A0A2V7A3P7-F1
#
_entry.id   AF-A0A2V7A3P7-F1
#
_cell.length_a   1.000
_cell.length_b   1.000
_cell.length_c   1.000
_cell.angle_alpha   90.00
_cell.angle_beta   90.00
_cell.angle_gamma   90.00
#
_symmetry.space_group_name_H-M   'P 1'
#
loop_
_entity.id
_entity.type
_entity.pdbx_description
1 polymer ?
#
loop_
_entity_poly.entity_id
_entity_poly.type
_entity_poly.pdbx_seq_one_letter_code
_entity_poly.pdbx_strand_id
1 'polypeptide(L)'
;MPRVFGHYVPARLLTLAAGEAAIVFGSVFLGLALPLVGFHVIRPAWGDGFAPSMVLTTLVLSMAHIAALYDTRQDYGRAELLLRLTIAFVAAYLVIAMLGYFILHLTLARKAFLLSFVTAFPASFLLRLVHGRLTAQSRARRKVLLLGSGEVSQMIAATVRASRHTYEVVGRLDANGRGGDGSDGVWSLGTLEDLDWVSKVTRPDVIVVALEERRGTLPVSEIVESKLQGTEIEDWPNFYEKLTGKIPVGNLRPSWLVFADGFKPARITVLTKRTIDLLGSLCVVMLSLPVMLLIAVAIRLDSPGPVFFRQERLGRFGRVFLMFKFRSMLQGEGAALPSPTGGQAGHHGLGPGQEPVRCDRREHLGQIGIRPLLHQEHVDLSRHADPAPHRPDRAFHEGIRRMEAKTSSVDYVRLLRRVAIQRWRLILAGFLAVVLPTMVIVILSTENLYEASATLFILPETSDAGFLRDFTSSEASSLYLVLLRSRSLAQAIMEALPNESRDELSRRVIFRDYLLTVMNSIRRYTGGAVVVYSPSEVAIRELQEARMSFVLGKDGTVTITAVAFSPRVAMDLANTYVEVLLSKSSSFARQQARGTRDLLENLWSQAKANQTEAEDALRKYQAKNGGTLKLPEEAKVELTSLANLESQLNDLQINREIAENKLAYLKGDKKKPGGMTLAADPSVQALRDRLAQLETKLAALTEKYTDQHPSVQNAQADIQETQQRLAAALQPQQSPRPGGAQVPLRPVENAQLSKQMAALDVEIVSLQAKEDTLQQRANRLRRSLSAMSGREQEYSGLLRAVMTQTKLTDMLSDKLTAARITERSQIRSIHVIDLANLPRQPSPRQPLKLILFGLVGGLGFGIGAATLREYMTQIVETEQEVIHATGLPVLGSIPIAEHIEPLVKGPREQQPVLFGSGDVFYSLPADACRAIRTGLDCQSLNRPLKTLLITSPGAHEGKSTVLLNLGRAFLEADRQLLIMDADLRRPALHKALEVPNEVGLADVLREGTVWPEAFRSLGPGLYFMPAGTRRPNPSSLLSSRHMGTVLQEARDRADIVLIDAPPVLAVADCLPLCRQVDGVILVIRFGSTRRRSLQRAKDQLQKVGANVVGVVINGLSRRETRHYYAEYTHYVGIQKHRRRGHKPK
;
A
#
# COMPACT_ATOMS: atom_id res chain seq x y z
N MET A 1 16.55 0.42 28.36
CA MET A 1 15.54 0.03 27.36
C MET A 1 14.17 0.47 27.84
N PRO A 2 13.38 1.21 27.05
CA PRO A 2 12.04 1.62 27.47
C PRO A 2 11.13 0.38 27.59
N ARG A 3 10.49 0.23 28.76
CA ARG A 3 9.41 -0.74 28.98
C ARG A 3 8.10 -0.09 28.55
N VAL A 4 7.42 -0.66 27.55
CA VAL A 4 6.10 -0.22 27.10
C VAL A 4 5.13 -1.37 27.36
N PHE A 5 4.10 -1.15 28.19
CA PHE A 5 3.11 -2.16 28.60
C PHE A 5 3.71 -3.47 29.17
N GLY A 6 4.83 -3.39 29.89
CA GLY A 6 5.48 -4.55 30.50
C GLY A 6 6.34 -5.39 29.55
N HIS A 7 6.58 -4.92 28.31
CA HIS A 7 7.47 -5.57 27.35
C HIS A 7 8.68 -4.69 27.04
N TYR A 8 9.84 -5.33 26.90
CA TYR A 8 11.07 -4.68 26.48
C TYR A 8 11.02 -4.43 24.98
N VAL A 9 10.91 -3.15 24.58
CA VAL A 9 11.01 -2.77 23.17
C VAL A 9 12.47 -2.38 22.89
N PRO A 10 13.20 -3.13 22.04
CA PRO A 10 14.57 -2.78 21.71
C PRO A 10 14.60 -1.40 21.02
N ALA A 11 15.52 -0.52 21.45
CA ALA A 11 15.62 0.85 20.92
C ALA A 11 15.76 0.88 19.39
N ARG A 12 16.38 -0.16 18.81
CA ARG A 12 16.54 -0.37 17.36
C ARG A 12 15.21 -0.56 16.61
N LEU A 13 14.19 -1.08 17.29
CA LEU A 13 12.85 -1.19 16.73
C LEU A 13 12.18 0.18 16.67
N LEU A 14 12.33 0.97 17.75
CA LEU A 14 11.78 2.32 17.83
C LEU A 14 12.41 3.23 16.78
N THR A 15 13.73 3.15 16.55
CA THR A 15 14.40 3.93 15.51
C THR A 15 13.95 3.53 14.10
N LEU A 16 13.73 2.23 13.84
CA LEU A 16 13.22 1.76 12.55
C LEU A 16 11.78 2.23 12.30
N ALA A 17 10.90 2.03 13.27
CA ALA A 17 9.50 2.41 13.17
C ALA A 17 9.34 3.93 13.05
N ALA A 18 10.12 4.71 13.81
CA ALA A 18 10.14 6.16 13.70
C ALA A 18 10.66 6.63 12.33
N GLY A 19 11.73 6.00 11.81
CA GLY A 19 12.26 6.29 10.48
C GLY A 19 11.26 5.99 9.37
N GLU A 20 10.57 4.85 9.43
CA GLU A 20 9.52 4.53 8.47
C GLU A 20 8.31 5.45 8.58
N ALA A 21 7.91 5.81 9.80
CA ALA A 21 6.84 6.77 10.02
C ALA A 21 7.17 8.13 9.39
N ALA A 22 8.39 8.63 9.58
CA ALA A 22 8.85 9.88 8.98
C ALA A 22 8.89 9.82 7.45
N ILE A 23 9.35 8.71 6.87
CA ILE A 23 9.38 8.51 5.41
C ILE A 23 7.95 8.50 4.83
N VAL A 24 7.05 7.69 5.39
CA VAL A 24 5.68 7.56 4.86
C VAL A 24 4.94 8.89 5.03
N PHE A 25 5.07 9.54 6.19
CA PHE A 25 4.46 10.84 6.44
C PHE A 25 5.02 11.91 5.49
N GLY A 26 6.35 12.01 5.35
CA GLY A 26 7.01 12.99 4.49
C GLY A 26 6.76 12.78 3.00
N SER A 27 6.56 11.52 2.56
CA SER A 27 6.29 11.18 1.15
C SER A 27 5.01 11.82 0.61
N VAL A 28 4.01 12.04 1.48
CA VAL A 28 2.76 12.71 1.13
C VAL A 28 2.98 14.19 0.85
N PHE A 29 3.77 14.87 1.70
CA PHE A 29 4.11 16.28 1.51
C PHE A 29 5.04 16.48 0.31
N LEU A 30 5.97 15.55 0.08
CA LEU A 30 6.79 15.51 -1.12
C LEU A 30 5.91 15.32 -2.37
N GLY A 31 4.88 14.47 -2.27
CA GLY A 31 3.81 14.27 -3.26
C GLY A 31 3.00 15.51 -3.60
N LEU A 32 2.78 16.38 -2.61
CA LEU A 32 2.10 17.66 -2.76
C LEU A 32 3.03 18.78 -3.26
N ALA A 33 4.33 18.67 -3.00
CA ALA A 33 5.33 19.69 -3.30
C ALA A 33 5.96 19.57 -4.70
N LEU A 34 6.05 18.37 -5.29
CA LEU A 34 6.70 18.16 -6.60
C LEU A 34 5.78 18.51 -7.79
N PRO A 35 6.11 19.56 -8.58
CA PRO A 35 5.37 19.90 -9.79
C PRO A 35 5.86 19.03 -10.95
N LEU A 36 5.16 17.94 -11.25
CA LEU A 36 5.39 17.20 -12.51
C LEU A 36 4.56 17.86 -13.63
N VAL A 37 5.26 18.67 -14.43
CA VAL A 37 4.93 19.24 -15.75
C VAL A 37 3.58 19.99 -15.83
N GLY A 38 3.66 21.32 -15.83
CA GLY A 38 2.75 22.17 -16.62
C GLY A 38 1.58 22.90 -15.93
N PHE A 39 1.46 22.92 -14.59
CA PHE A 39 0.41 23.72 -13.93
C PHE A 39 0.89 24.37 -12.64
N HIS A 40 0.47 25.62 -12.42
CA HIS A 40 0.82 26.44 -11.27
C HIS A 40 0.39 25.79 -9.94
N VAL A 41 1.33 25.81 -9.00
CA VAL A 41 1.23 25.26 -7.64
C VAL A 41 0.20 26.06 -6.84
N ILE A 42 -0.99 25.51 -6.63
CA ILE A 42 -1.78 25.88 -5.44
C ILE A 42 -1.06 25.21 -4.27
N ARG A 43 -0.29 25.98 -3.49
CA ARG A 43 0.24 25.50 -2.21
C ARG A 43 -0.96 25.15 -1.33
N PRO A 44 -1.24 23.87 -1.02
CA PRO A 44 -2.29 23.55 -0.06
C PRO A 44 -1.83 24.08 1.31
N ALA A 45 -2.75 24.61 2.11
CA ALA A 45 -2.45 24.87 3.51
C ALA A 45 -2.00 23.55 4.14
N TRP A 46 -0.96 23.58 4.99
CA TRP A 46 -0.36 22.39 5.61
C TRP A 46 -1.40 21.49 6.34
N GLY A 47 -2.58 22.03 6.67
CA GLY A 47 -3.68 21.34 7.32
C GLY A 47 -4.37 20.25 6.47
N ASP A 48 -4.47 20.41 5.14
CA ASP A 48 -5.28 19.49 4.32
C ASP A 48 -4.61 18.12 4.10
N GLY A 49 -3.28 18.06 4.20
CA GLY A 49 -2.49 16.83 4.02
C GLY A 49 -2.16 16.08 5.30
N PHE A 50 -2.40 16.68 6.48
CA PHE A 50 -1.94 16.14 7.77
C PHE A 50 -2.75 14.92 8.22
N ALA A 51 -4.08 15.01 8.21
CA ALA A 51 -4.93 13.88 8.61
C ALA A 51 -4.79 12.66 7.67
N PRO A 52 -4.79 12.82 6.34
CA PRO A 52 -4.55 11.70 5.41
C PRO A 52 -3.16 11.07 5.57
N SER A 53 -2.12 11.86 5.81
CA SER A 53 -0.76 11.33 6.02
C SER A 53 -0.61 10.61 7.36
N MET A 54 -1.26 11.07 8.42
CA MET A 54 -1.32 10.35 9.70
C MET A 54 -2.04 9.01 9.56
N VAL A 55 -3.19 8.99 8.88
CA VAL A 55 -3.94 7.74 8.63
C VAL A 55 -3.12 6.79 7.78
N LEU A 56 -2.50 7.26 6.68
CA LEU A 56 -1.65 6.45 5.81
C LEU A 56 -0.47 5.84 6.58
N THR A 57 0.25 6.66 7.36
CA THR A 57 1.39 6.22 8.16
C THR A 57 0.98 5.16 9.17
N THR A 58 -0.11 5.39 9.92
CA THR A 58 -0.64 4.43 10.89
C THR A 58 -0.98 3.11 10.21
N LEU A 59 -1.59 3.18 9.03
CA LEU A 59 -2.05 2.02 8.30
C LEU A 59 -0.87 1.21 7.71
N VAL A 60 0.13 1.87 7.13
CA VAL A 60 1.36 1.23 6.64
C VAL A 60 2.13 0.56 7.79
N LEU A 61 2.31 1.23 8.92
CA LEU A 61 2.97 0.66 10.11
C LEU A 61 2.19 -0.56 10.64
N SER A 62 0.85 -0.48 10.66
CA SER A 62 0.03 -1.62 11.09
C SER A 62 0.16 -2.83 10.16
N MET A 63 0.16 -2.61 8.84
CA MET A 63 0.32 -3.68 7.86
C MET A 63 1.74 -4.26 7.88
N ALA A 64 2.76 -3.43 8.10
CA ALA A 64 4.14 -3.88 8.28
C ALA A 64 4.31 -4.73 9.55
N HIS A 65 3.62 -4.36 10.64
CA HIS A 65 3.59 -5.18 11.86
C HIS A 65 2.92 -6.54 11.62
N ILE A 66 1.78 -6.57 10.91
CA ILE A 66 1.07 -7.81 10.56
C ILE A 66 1.94 -8.71 9.67
N ALA A 67 2.67 -8.14 8.72
CA ALA A 67 3.61 -8.87 7.88
C ALA A 67 4.94 -9.24 8.59
N ALA A 68 4.98 -9.08 9.93
CA ALA A 68 6.09 -9.40 10.82
C ALA A 68 7.40 -8.68 10.49
N LEU A 69 7.34 -7.55 9.78
CA LEU A 69 8.53 -6.75 9.45
C LEU A 69 9.18 -6.04 10.65
N TYR A 70 8.55 -6.11 11.82
CA TYR A 70 9.06 -5.62 13.10
C TYR A 70 9.51 -6.75 14.04
N ASP A 71 9.54 -7.99 13.58
CA ASP A 71 10.12 -9.08 14.36
C ASP A 71 11.65 -9.03 14.27
N THR A 72 12.31 -8.59 15.35
CA THR A 72 13.78 -8.49 15.42
C THR A 72 14.47 -9.85 15.54
N ARG A 73 13.72 -10.94 15.67
CA ARG A 73 14.27 -12.30 15.79
C ARG A 73 14.44 -13.01 14.44
N GLN A 74 13.87 -12.47 13.35
CA GLN A 74 13.94 -13.06 12.00
C GLN A 74 14.82 -12.22 11.08
N ASP A 75 15.94 -12.80 10.63
CA ASP A 75 16.79 -12.21 9.58
C ASP A 75 16.18 -12.54 8.20
N TYR A 76 15.45 -11.58 7.63
CA TYR A 76 14.84 -11.72 6.30
C TYR A 76 15.88 -11.54 5.18
N GLY A 77 15.88 -12.43 4.20
CA GLY A 77 16.61 -12.22 2.95
C GLY A 77 16.07 -10.99 2.19
N ARG A 78 16.89 -10.32 1.37
CA ARG A 78 16.50 -9.09 0.64
C ARG A 78 15.21 -9.26 -0.19
N ALA A 79 15.02 -10.44 -0.79
CA ALA A 79 13.84 -10.77 -1.58
C ALA A 79 12.58 -10.98 -0.72
N GLU A 80 12.72 -11.63 0.43
CA GLU A 80 11.62 -11.82 1.37
C GLU A 80 11.20 -10.49 2.01
N LEU A 81 12.17 -9.65 2.35
CA LEU A 81 11.94 -8.30 2.82
C LEU A 81 11.17 -7.46 1.78
N LEU A 82 11.57 -7.52 0.51
CA LEU A 82 10.88 -6.84 -0.59
C LEU A 82 9.43 -7.34 -0.74
N LEU A 83 9.22 -8.67 -0.73
CA LEU A 83 7.90 -9.27 -0.86
C LEU A 83 6.97 -8.84 0.28
N ARG A 84 7.41 -9.01 1.54
CA ARG A 84 6.61 -8.65 2.72
C ARG A 84 6.31 -7.15 2.77
N LEU A 85 7.29 -6.31 2.42
CA LEU A 85 7.10 -4.86 2.32
C LEU A 85 6.10 -4.50 1.23
N THR A 86 6.14 -5.19 0.08
CA THR A 86 5.19 -5.00 -1.03
C THR A 86 3.77 -5.35 -0.59
N ILE A 87 3.58 -6.49 0.07
CA ILE A 87 2.28 -6.89 0.62
C ILE A 87 1.75 -5.84 1.59
N ALA A 88 2.61 -5.36 2.51
CA ALA A 88 2.22 -4.37 3.50
C ALA A 88 1.82 -3.02 2.87
N PHE A 89 2.61 -2.50 1.92
CA PHE A 89 2.32 -1.25 1.23
C PHE A 89 1.09 -1.36 0.32
N VAL A 90 0.96 -2.43 -0.48
CA VAL A 90 -0.21 -2.61 -1.36
C VAL A 90 -1.50 -2.74 -0.54
N ALA A 91 -1.50 -3.55 0.52
CA ALA A 91 -2.65 -3.67 1.40
C ALA A 91 -3.01 -2.33 2.05
N ALA A 92 -2.00 -1.59 2.53
CA ALA A 92 -2.22 -0.30 3.15
C ALA A 92 -2.82 0.73 2.19
N TYR A 93 -2.24 0.84 0.98
CA TYR A 93 -2.69 1.77 -0.05
C TYR A 93 -4.08 1.39 -0.61
N LEU A 94 -4.42 0.10 -0.66
CA LEU A 94 -5.77 -0.33 -1.07
C LEU A 94 -6.81 0.05 -0.02
N VAL A 95 -6.53 -0.16 1.26
CA VAL A 95 -7.45 0.19 2.35
C VAL A 95 -7.67 1.70 2.44
N ILE A 96 -6.63 2.52 2.30
CA ILE A 96 -6.82 3.98 2.29
C ILE A 96 -7.50 4.47 1.00
N ALA A 97 -7.29 3.82 -0.16
CA ALA A 97 -8.04 4.13 -1.37
C ALA A 97 -9.53 3.79 -1.22
N MET A 98 -9.84 2.68 -0.55
CA MET A 98 -11.20 2.30 -0.18
C MET A 98 -11.80 3.28 0.84
N LEU A 99 -11.08 3.60 1.92
CA LEU A 99 -11.50 4.58 2.92
C LEU A 99 -11.69 5.97 2.31
N GLY A 100 -10.84 6.40 1.38
CA GLY A 100 -11.00 7.66 0.66
C GLY A 100 -12.23 7.68 -0.26
N TYR A 101 -12.67 6.52 -0.76
CA TYR A 101 -13.92 6.40 -1.49
C TYR A 101 -15.15 6.51 -0.58
N PHE A 102 -15.09 5.96 0.64
CA PHE A 102 -16.20 5.99 1.60
C PHE A 102 -16.20 7.22 2.53
N ILE A 103 -15.05 7.84 2.79
CA ILE A 103 -14.82 8.93 3.75
C ILE A 103 -14.04 10.05 3.03
N LEU A 104 -14.76 11.06 2.54
CA LEU A 104 -14.25 12.07 1.61
C LEU A 104 -13.16 13.00 2.18
N HIS A 105 -13.03 13.11 3.51
CA HIS A 105 -12.00 13.95 4.15
C HIS A 105 -10.58 13.34 4.11
N LEU A 106 -10.42 12.10 3.63
CA LEU A 106 -9.12 11.42 3.55
C LEU A 106 -8.55 11.35 2.13
N THR A 107 -9.18 12.02 1.15
CA THR A 107 -8.72 11.95 -0.25
C THR A 107 -7.46 12.78 -0.44
N LEU A 108 -6.31 12.11 -0.44
CA LEU A 108 -5.08 12.63 -1.04
C LEU A 108 -5.37 12.97 -2.50
N ALA A 109 -4.89 14.13 -2.98
CA ALA A 109 -4.93 14.45 -4.39
C ALA A 109 -4.39 13.25 -5.19
N ARG A 110 -5.14 12.75 -6.19
CA ARG A 110 -4.84 11.46 -6.86
C ARG A 110 -3.39 11.33 -7.33
N LYS A 111 -2.75 12.45 -7.69
CA LYS A 111 -1.32 12.55 -8.05
C LYS A 111 -0.39 12.46 -6.85
N ALA A 112 -0.70 13.15 -5.74
CA ALA A 112 0.06 13.09 -4.50
C ALA A 112 0.02 11.68 -3.86
N PHE A 113 -1.10 10.97 -3.98
CA PHE A 113 -1.24 9.59 -3.53
C PHE A 113 -0.33 8.62 -4.28
N LEU A 114 -0.20 8.79 -5.60
CA LEU A 114 0.65 7.92 -6.41
C LEU A 114 2.13 8.27 -6.21
N LEU A 115 2.45 9.57 -6.09
CA LEU A 115 3.80 10.02 -5.80
C LEU A 115 4.25 9.61 -4.39
N SER A 116 3.36 9.59 -3.40
CA SER A 116 3.68 9.10 -2.05
C SER A 116 4.02 7.60 -2.07
N PHE A 117 3.33 6.79 -2.87
CA PHE A 117 3.67 5.38 -3.04
C PHE A 117 5.05 5.19 -3.67
N VAL A 118 5.30 5.88 -4.79
CA VAL A 118 6.54 5.78 -5.57
C VAL A 118 7.76 6.28 -4.79
N THR A 119 7.57 7.22 -3.85
CA THR A 119 8.66 7.74 -3.02
C THR A 119 8.81 6.98 -1.70
N ALA A 120 7.72 6.65 -1.00
CA ALA A 120 7.78 5.96 0.29
C ALA A 120 8.26 4.51 0.17
N PHE A 121 7.81 3.75 -0.83
CA PHE A 121 8.15 2.33 -0.94
C PHE A 121 9.66 2.09 -1.12
N PRO A 122 10.36 2.75 -2.08
CA PRO A 122 11.81 2.59 -2.23
C PRO A 122 12.58 3.14 -1.02
N ALA A 123 12.13 4.26 -0.45
CA ALA A 123 12.76 4.86 0.71
C ALA A 123 12.67 3.96 1.96
N SER A 124 11.52 3.34 2.22
CA SER A 124 11.35 2.35 3.30
C SER A 124 12.19 1.09 3.06
N PHE A 125 12.29 0.62 1.81
CA PHE A 125 13.15 -0.51 1.47
C PHE A 125 14.63 -0.17 1.71
N LEU A 126 15.08 1.02 1.30
CA LEU A 126 16.44 1.49 1.49
C LEU A 126 16.76 1.71 2.98
N LEU A 127 15.85 2.33 3.74
CA LEU A 127 15.97 2.49 5.19
C LEU A 127 16.18 1.13 5.88
N ARG A 128 15.44 0.10 5.47
CA ARG A 128 15.58 -1.26 6.00
C ARG A 128 16.93 -1.91 5.64
N LEU A 129 17.41 -1.72 4.41
CA LEU A 129 18.74 -2.20 4.00
C LEU A 129 19.86 -1.51 4.79
N VAL A 130 19.75 -0.19 4.97
CA VAL A 130 20.72 0.61 5.72
C VAL A 130 20.69 0.23 7.20
N HIS A 131 19.50 0.15 7.80
CA HIS A 131 19.35 -0.28 9.18
C HIS A 131 19.89 -1.68 9.40
N GLY A 132 19.60 -2.63 8.49
CA GLY A 132 20.15 -3.97 8.51
C GLY A 132 21.69 -3.99 8.45
N ARG A 133 22.31 -3.12 7.63
CA ARG A 133 23.78 -3.00 7.56
C ARG A 133 24.39 -2.37 8.81
N LEU A 134 23.82 -1.27 9.31
CA LEU A 134 24.28 -0.58 10.52
C LEU A 134 24.12 -1.45 11.78
N THR A 135 23.02 -2.21 11.86
CA THR A 135 22.83 -3.18 12.94
C THR A 135 23.69 -4.43 12.78
N ALA A 136 24.04 -4.84 11.56
CA ALA A 136 25.00 -5.94 11.32
C ALA A 136 26.44 -5.55 11.68
N GLN A 137 26.87 -4.31 11.41
CA GLN A 137 28.22 -3.82 11.76
C GLN A 137 28.44 -3.61 13.27
N SER A 138 27.37 -3.46 14.05
CA SER A 138 27.43 -3.36 15.53
C SER A 138 27.20 -4.69 16.25
N ARG A 139 27.14 -5.82 15.52
CA ARG A 139 27.11 -7.16 16.14
C ARG A 139 28.52 -7.53 16.59
N ALA A 140 28.93 -7.06 17.78
CA ALA A 140 29.79 -7.93 18.59
C ALA A 140 29.01 -9.24 18.79
N ARG A 141 29.60 -10.37 18.38
CA ARG A 141 28.95 -11.67 18.53
C ARG A 141 28.65 -11.88 19.99
N ARG A 142 27.39 -12.17 20.33
CA ARG A 142 27.02 -12.43 21.72
C ARG A 142 27.68 -13.72 22.18
N LYS A 143 28.44 -13.64 23.26
CA LYS A 143 29.14 -14.76 23.88
C LYS A 143 28.14 -15.67 24.59
N VAL A 144 28.06 -16.92 24.17
CA VAL A 144 27.16 -17.93 24.73
C VAL A 144 27.97 -18.97 25.49
N LEU A 145 27.58 -19.21 26.75
CA LEU A 145 28.10 -20.29 27.58
C LEU A 145 27.02 -21.37 27.72
N LEU A 146 27.36 -22.61 27.40
CA LEU A 146 26.44 -23.74 27.49
C LEU A 146 26.62 -24.49 28.81
N LEU A 147 25.54 -24.69 29.58
CA LEU A 147 25.53 -25.54 30.76
C LEU A 147 25.01 -26.93 30.37
N GLY A 148 25.87 -27.94 30.43
CA GLY A 148 25.60 -29.34 30.07
C GLY A 148 26.40 -29.83 28.87
N SER A 149 26.67 -31.14 28.81
CA SER A 149 27.44 -31.81 27.74
C SER A 149 26.62 -32.80 26.89
N GLY A 150 25.34 -33.00 27.19
CA GLY A 150 24.45 -33.95 26.51
C GLY A 150 24.09 -33.58 25.07
N GLU A 151 23.25 -34.41 24.43
CA GLU A 151 22.85 -34.27 23.01
C GLU A 151 22.23 -32.89 22.72
N VAL A 152 21.48 -32.35 23.68
CA VAL A 152 20.88 -31.02 23.58
C VAL A 152 21.92 -29.90 23.48
N SER A 153 23.02 -29.99 24.23
CA SER A 153 24.11 -29.01 24.22
C SER A 153 24.88 -29.06 22.89
N GLN A 154 25.15 -30.26 22.38
CA GLN A 154 25.76 -30.50 21.07
C GLN A 154 24.90 -29.96 19.92
N MET A 155 23.60 -30.24 19.95
CA MET A 155 22.63 -29.72 18.99
C MET A 155 22.64 -28.19 18.97
N ILE A 156 22.62 -27.53 20.13
CA ILE A 156 22.66 -26.06 20.20
C ILE A 156 23.99 -25.53 19.67
N ALA A 157 25.11 -26.12 20.06
CA ALA A 157 26.44 -25.72 19.60
C ALA A 157 26.57 -25.82 18.07
N ALA A 158 26.12 -26.93 17.47
CA ALA A 158 26.11 -27.13 16.03
C ALA A 158 25.20 -26.11 15.32
N THR A 159 24.03 -25.82 15.91
CA THR A 159 23.08 -24.87 15.34
C THR A 159 23.60 -23.43 15.42
N VAL A 160 24.27 -23.04 16.52
CA VAL A 160 24.94 -21.73 16.68
C VAL A 160 26.08 -21.58 15.66
N ARG A 161 26.87 -22.64 15.42
CA ARG A 161 27.95 -22.63 14.41
C ARG A 161 27.42 -22.50 12.98
N ALA A 162 26.29 -23.15 12.68
CA ALA A 162 25.63 -23.02 11.38
C ALA A 162 25.11 -21.59 11.16
N SER A 163 24.71 -20.90 12.23
CA SER A 163 24.18 -19.53 12.21
C SER A 163 25.29 -18.47 12.44
N ARG A 164 26.16 -18.31 11.44
CA ARG A 164 27.43 -17.52 11.43
C ARG A 164 27.38 -16.03 11.88
N HIS A 165 26.25 -15.46 12.27
CA HIS A 165 26.08 -13.99 12.32
C HIS A 165 25.52 -13.39 13.62
N THR A 166 25.26 -14.16 14.68
CA THR A 166 24.58 -13.61 15.90
C THR A 166 25.19 -14.04 17.23
N TYR A 167 25.60 -15.30 17.37
CA TYR A 167 26.10 -15.88 18.62
C TYR A 167 27.45 -16.57 18.43
N GLU A 168 28.29 -16.54 19.44
CA GLU A 168 29.57 -17.26 19.49
C GLU A 168 29.61 -18.11 20.76
N VAL A 169 29.78 -19.42 20.61
CA VAL A 169 29.90 -20.32 21.77
C VAL A 169 31.31 -20.17 22.34
N VAL A 170 31.41 -19.63 23.56
CA VAL A 170 32.70 -19.43 24.26
C VAL A 170 33.20 -20.73 24.87
N GLY A 171 32.29 -21.58 25.32
CA GLY A 171 32.60 -22.91 25.82
C GLY A 171 31.39 -23.57 26.48
N ARG A 172 31.63 -24.74 27.08
CA ARG A 172 30.63 -25.51 27.82
C ARG A 172 31.13 -25.86 29.22
N LEU A 173 30.22 -25.99 30.17
CA LEU A 173 30.47 -26.49 31.51
C LEU A 173 29.67 -27.78 31.72
N ASP A 174 30.28 -28.79 32.33
CA ASP A 174 29.67 -30.10 32.51
C ASP A 174 29.56 -30.47 34.00
N ALA A 175 28.59 -31.32 34.37
CA ALA A 175 28.44 -31.83 35.72
C ALA A 175 29.58 -32.77 36.13
N ASN A 176 30.15 -33.53 35.19
CA ASN A 176 31.08 -34.63 35.48
C ASN A 176 32.56 -34.33 35.17
N GLY A 177 32.93 -33.11 34.78
CA GLY A 177 34.33 -32.69 34.60
C GLY A 177 35.17 -33.50 33.60
N ARG A 178 34.58 -34.39 32.80
CA ARG A 178 35.29 -35.18 31.79
C ARG A 178 35.59 -34.31 30.57
N GLY A 179 36.70 -33.57 30.67
CA GLY A 179 37.30 -32.81 29.59
C GLY A 179 37.78 -33.72 28.46
N GLY A 180 36.91 -33.93 27.48
CA GLY A 180 37.30 -34.32 26.13
C GLY A 180 36.75 -33.28 25.16
N ASP A 181 37.58 -32.81 24.23
CA ASP A 181 37.11 -32.05 23.08
C ASP A 181 36.01 -32.86 22.40
N GLY A 182 34.77 -32.40 22.50
CA GLY A 182 33.68 -33.03 21.77
C GLY A 182 34.00 -32.97 20.28
N SER A 183 33.55 -33.97 19.52
CA SER A 183 33.58 -34.01 18.05
C SER A 183 33.12 -32.70 17.38
N ASP A 184 32.41 -31.88 18.13
CA ASP A 184 31.77 -30.64 17.70
C ASP A 184 32.65 -29.40 17.94
N GLY A 185 33.89 -29.55 18.43
CA GLY A 185 34.93 -28.52 18.52
C GLY A 185 34.71 -27.37 19.52
N VAL A 186 33.82 -27.51 20.51
CA VAL A 186 33.60 -26.53 21.61
C VAL A 186 34.38 -26.96 22.85
N TRP A 187 35.23 -26.07 23.37
CA TRP A 187 36.04 -26.33 24.56
C TRP A 187 35.19 -26.48 25.83
N SER A 188 35.53 -27.47 26.65
CA SER A 188 35.00 -27.63 28.01
C SER A 188 35.78 -26.74 28.96
N LEU A 189 35.11 -25.81 29.64
CA LEU A 189 35.73 -24.77 30.48
C LEU A 189 35.82 -25.15 31.97
N GLY A 190 35.30 -26.31 32.36
CA GLY A 190 35.31 -26.79 33.75
C GLY A 190 34.01 -27.50 34.16
N THR A 191 33.82 -27.61 35.47
CA THR A 191 32.65 -28.18 36.11
C THR A 191 31.56 -27.14 36.38
N LEU A 192 30.34 -27.56 36.72
CA LEU A 192 29.23 -26.65 37.05
C LEU A 192 29.52 -25.76 38.28
N GLU A 193 30.42 -26.18 39.17
CA GLU A 193 30.89 -25.39 40.33
C GLU A 193 31.82 -24.23 39.89
N ASP A 194 32.51 -24.39 38.77
CA ASP A 194 33.40 -23.36 38.21
C ASP A 194 32.62 -22.23 37.50
N LEU A 195 31.28 -22.27 37.49
CA LEU A 195 30.44 -21.33 36.77
C LEU A 195 30.70 -19.87 37.18
N ASP A 196 30.90 -19.58 38.47
CA ASP A 196 31.17 -18.21 38.93
C ASP A 196 32.50 -17.66 38.37
N TRP A 197 33.57 -18.45 38.46
CA TRP A 197 34.87 -18.07 37.90
C TRP A 197 34.84 -17.98 36.37
N VAL A 198 34.28 -18.97 35.68
CA VAL A 198 34.14 -18.98 34.22
C VAL A 198 33.30 -17.81 33.74
N SER A 199 32.21 -17.48 34.44
CA SER A 199 31.34 -16.33 34.13
C SER A 199 32.12 -15.01 34.24
N LYS A 200 32.94 -14.84 35.29
CA LYS A 200 33.79 -13.65 35.47
C LYS A 200 34.88 -13.50 34.40
N VAL A 201 35.51 -14.60 33.98
CA VAL A 201 36.60 -14.61 32.99
C VAL A 201 36.07 -14.48 31.57
N THR A 202 35.08 -15.27 31.21
CA THR A 202 34.55 -15.31 29.83
C THR A 202 33.59 -14.16 29.54
N ARG A 203 32.96 -13.59 30.59
CA ARG A 203 31.89 -12.58 30.53
C ARG A 203 30.86 -12.93 29.46
N PRO A 204 30.12 -14.04 29.63
CA PRO A 204 29.12 -14.44 28.65
C PRO A 204 27.96 -13.45 28.65
N ASP A 205 27.43 -13.16 27.46
CA ASP A 205 26.21 -12.36 27.33
C ASP A 205 24.97 -13.20 27.66
N VAL A 206 25.03 -14.51 27.35
CA VAL A 206 23.93 -15.47 27.55
C VAL A 206 24.47 -16.79 28.10
N ILE A 207 23.86 -17.30 29.16
CA ILE A 207 24.06 -18.66 29.67
C ILE A 207 22.84 -19.51 29.28
N VAL A 208 23.06 -20.59 28.53
CA VAL A 208 21.98 -21.49 28.08
C VAL A 208 22.02 -22.76 28.92
N VAL A 209 20.90 -23.03 29.61
CA VAL A 209 20.74 -24.21 30.45
C VAL A 209 20.32 -25.41 29.59
N ALA A 210 21.30 -26.14 29.06
CA ALA A 210 21.16 -27.32 28.20
C ALA A 210 21.31 -28.65 28.97
N LEU A 211 20.73 -28.72 30.18
CA LEU A 211 20.73 -29.91 31.03
C LEU A 211 19.45 -30.74 30.85
N GLU A 212 19.62 -32.04 30.59
CA GLU A 212 18.53 -33.02 30.50
C GLU A 212 18.00 -33.44 31.89
N GLU A 213 18.80 -33.38 32.94
CA GLU A 213 18.36 -33.62 34.32
C GLU A 213 18.63 -32.34 35.14
N ARG A 214 17.61 -31.82 35.83
CA ARG A 214 17.68 -30.54 36.58
C ARG A 214 17.68 -30.70 38.10
N ARG A 215 17.38 -31.89 38.60
CA ARG A 215 17.22 -32.16 40.03
C ARG A 215 18.60 -32.44 40.63
N GLY A 216 19.04 -31.61 41.56
CA GLY A 216 20.30 -31.79 42.30
C GLY A 216 21.58 -31.37 41.56
N THR A 217 21.49 -31.08 40.25
CA THR A 217 22.64 -30.78 39.38
C THR A 217 22.71 -29.32 38.91
N LEU A 218 21.72 -28.49 39.23
CA LEU A 218 21.66 -27.09 38.79
C LEU A 218 22.32 -26.17 39.83
N PRO A 219 23.40 -25.44 39.49
CA PRO A 219 24.05 -24.48 40.38
C PRO A 219 23.20 -23.19 40.48
N VAL A 220 22.14 -23.23 41.30
CA VAL A 220 21.14 -22.16 41.37
C VAL A 220 21.74 -20.85 41.90
N SER A 221 22.61 -20.93 42.91
CA SER A 221 23.31 -19.78 43.51
C SER A 221 24.14 -19.02 42.48
N GLU A 222 24.96 -19.74 41.72
CA GLU A 222 25.92 -19.23 40.74
C GLU A 222 25.21 -18.67 39.50
N ILE A 223 24.09 -19.30 39.11
CA ILE A 223 23.20 -18.79 38.06
C ILE A 223 22.53 -17.50 38.52
N VAL A 224 22.05 -17.41 39.76
CA VAL A 224 21.43 -16.20 40.30
C VAL A 224 22.45 -15.06 40.40
N GLU A 225 23.67 -15.34 40.85
CA GLU A 225 24.76 -14.36 40.90
C GLU A 225 25.16 -13.87 39.51
N SER A 226 25.30 -14.78 38.54
CA SER A 226 25.54 -14.41 37.14
C SER A 226 24.40 -13.55 36.58
N LYS A 227 23.15 -13.84 36.97
CA LYS A 227 21.98 -13.02 36.59
C LYS A 227 22.04 -11.62 37.19
N LEU A 228 22.45 -11.49 38.45
CA LEU A 228 22.61 -10.21 39.15
C LEU A 228 23.77 -9.38 38.55
N GLN A 229 24.79 -10.03 38.01
CA GLN A 229 25.89 -9.40 37.26
C GLN A 229 25.49 -8.97 35.83
N GLY A 230 24.26 -9.25 35.41
CA GLY A 230 23.70 -8.81 34.13
C GLY A 230 23.73 -9.83 33.00
N THR A 231 24.13 -11.08 33.28
CA THR A 231 24.14 -12.17 32.30
C THR A 231 22.73 -12.73 32.06
N GLU A 232 22.32 -12.85 30.80
CA GLU A 232 21.00 -13.37 30.43
C GLU A 232 20.99 -14.91 30.58
N ILE A 233 20.09 -15.47 31.39
CA ILE A 233 19.95 -16.93 31.53
C ILE A 233 18.71 -17.40 30.79
N GLU A 234 18.91 -18.29 29.82
CA GLU A 234 17.84 -18.85 28.99
C GLU A 234 17.77 -20.37 29.09
N ASP A 235 16.55 -20.90 29.00
CA ASP A 235 16.31 -22.32 28.82
C ASP A 235 16.60 -22.73 27.37
N TRP A 236 17.13 -23.93 27.17
CA TRP A 236 17.54 -24.42 25.86
C TRP A 236 16.43 -24.44 24.78
N PRO A 237 15.14 -24.76 25.05
CA PRO A 237 14.11 -24.73 24.03
C PRO A 237 13.79 -23.30 23.58
N ASN A 238 13.82 -22.34 24.51
CA ASN A 238 13.64 -20.92 24.21
C ASN A 238 14.80 -20.40 23.35
N PHE A 239 16.02 -20.77 23.72
CA PHE A 239 17.21 -20.40 22.96
C PHE A 239 17.19 -21.04 21.56
N TYR A 240 16.79 -22.31 21.44
CA TYR A 240 16.66 -23.02 20.17
C TYR A 240 15.58 -22.43 19.26
N GLU A 241 14.41 -22.08 19.81
CA GLU A 241 13.34 -21.39 19.09
C GLU A 241 13.80 -20.02 18.60
N LYS A 242 14.50 -19.26 19.45
CA LYS A 242 15.07 -17.95 19.10
C LYS A 242 16.12 -18.05 18.00
N LEU A 243 16.88 -19.15 17.96
CA LEU A 243 17.96 -19.36 17.01
C LEU A 243 17.49 -19.94 15.66
N THR A 244 16.44 -20.75 15.65
CA THR A 244 15.98 -21.48 14.44
C THR A 244 14.59 -21.08 13.95
N GLY A 245 13.80 -20.39 14.77
CA GLY A 245 12.37 -20.17 14.55
C GLY A 245 11.52 -21.45 14.63
N LYS A 246 12.08 -22.57 15.12
CA LYS A 246 11.42 -23.88 15.22
C LYS A 246 11.30 -24.30 16.68
N ILE A 247 10.22 -24.99 16.99
CA ILE A 247 9.97 -25.54 18.32
C ILE A 247 10.35 -27.03 18.33
N PRO A 248 11.25 -27.50 19.20
CA PRO A 248 11.70 -28.88 19.23
C PRO A 248 10.66 -29.78 19.93
N VAL A 249 9.80 -30.44 19.16
CA VAL A 249 8.65 -31.22 19.70
C VAL A 249 9.06 -32.47 20.47
N GLY A 250 10.20 -33.09 20.14
CA GLY A 250 10.65 -34.35 20.73
C GLY A 250 11.00 -34.28 22.22
N ASN A 251 11.53 -33.14 22.69
CA ASN A 251 12.09 -33.00 24.04
C ASN A 251 11.42 -31.85 24.84
N LEU A 252 10.22 -31.44 24.42
CA LEU A 252 9.45 -30.37 25.06
C LEU A 252 8.79 -30.86 26.36
N ARG A 253 9.17 -30.28 27.49
CA ARG A 253 8.52 -30.55 28.78
C ARG A 253 7.16 -29.85 28.86
N PRO A 254 6.13 -30.46 29.47
CA PRO A 254 4.85 -29.80 29.71
C PRO A 254 4.97 -28.48 30.49
N SER A 255 5.96 -28.37 31.38
CA SER A 255 6.27 -27.15 32.13
C SER A 255 6.62 -25.97 31.22
N TRP A 256 7.30 -26.21 30.09
CA TRP A 256 7.63 -25.17 29.12
C TRP A 256 6.37 -24.49 28.57
N LEU A 257 5.31 -25.27 28.29
CA LEU A 257 4.04 -24.75 27.78
C LEU A 257 3.35 -23.80 28.78
N VAL A 258 3.50 -24.07 30.08
CA VAL A 258 2.93 -23.28 31.18
C VAL A 258 3.69 -21.96 31.39
N PHE A 259 5.02 -21.98 31.21
CA PHE A 259 5.90 -20.82 31.44
C PHE A 259 6.25 -20.05 30.16
N ALA A 260 5.77 -20.47 28.98
CA ALA A 260 5.98 -19.77 27.73
C ALA A 260 5.21 -18.44 27.70
N ASP A 261 5.94 -17.34 27.43
CA ASP A 261 5.37 -15.99 27.36
C ASP A 261 4.37 -15.82 26.18
N GLY A 262 4.40 -16.71 25.19
CA GLY A 262 3.61 -16.63 23.95
C GLY A 262 2.10 -16.85 24.11
N PHE A 263 1.61 -17.33 25.27
CA PHE A 263 0.18 -17.59 25.48
C PHE A 263 -0.63 -16.37 25.96
N LYS A 264 0.01 -15.23 26.21
CA LYS A 264 -0.64 -13.97 26.58
C LYS A 264 -0.60 -12.97 25.42
N PRO A 265 -1.40 -13.14 24.35
CA PRO A 265 -1.46 -12.15 23.31
C PRO A 265 -1.91 -10.81 23.92
N ALA A 266 -1.16 -9.74 23.62
CA ALA A 266 -1.47 -8.40 24.14
C ALA A 266 -2.92 -8.04 23.81
N ARG A 267 -3.60 -7.35 24.74
CA ARG A 267 -5.03 -6.99 24.55
C ARG A 267 -5.26 -6.24 23.25
N ILE A 268 -4.33 -5.37 22.87
CA ILE A 268 -4.36 -4.63 21.60
C ILE A 268 -4.22 -5.59 20.42
N THR A 269 -3.29 -6.54 20.44
CA THR A 269 -3.14 -7.53 19.36
C THR A 269 -4.41 -8.37 19.16
N VAL A 270 -5.03 -8.80 20.27
CA VAL A 270 -6.31 -9.54 20.21
C VAL A 270 -7.43 -8.67 19.67
N LEU A 271 -7.52 -7.40 20.12
CA LEU A 271 -8.51 -6.44 19.66
C LEU A 271 -8.34 -6.16 18.18
N THR A 272 -7.14 -5.73 17.74
CA THR A 272 -6.82 -5.43 16.34
C THR A 272 -7.08 -6.63 15.44
N LYS A 273 -6.65 -7.83 15.83
CA LYS A 273 -6.96 -9.06 15.09
C LYS A 273 -8.46 -9.27 14.98
N ARG A 274 -9.20 -9.12 16.07
CA ARG A 274 -10.66 -9.30 16.07
C ARG A 274 -11.36 -8.27 15.17
N THR A 275 -10.94 -7.01 15.20
CA THR A 275 -11.50 -5.95 14.35
C THR A 275 -11.24 -6.25 12.89
N ILE A 276 -10.03 -6.67 12.53
CA ILE A 276 -9.67 -7.06 11.16
C ILE A 276 -10.43 -8.31 10.72
N ASP A 277 -10.50 -9.35 11.54
CA ASP A 277 -11.24 -10.58 11.23
C ASP A 277 -12.72 -10.26 10.98
N LEU A 278 -13.33 -9.37 11.77
CA LEU A 278 -14.71 -8.93 11.59
C LEU A 278 -14.90 -8.09 10.32
N LEU A 279 -14.08 -7.08 10.10
CA LEU A 279 -14.16 -6.21 8.92
C LEU A 279 -13.88 -6.99 7.63
N GLY A 280 -12.86 -7.83 7.64
CA GLY A 280 -12.50 -8.71 6.54
C GLY A 280 -13.60 -9.72 6.24
N SER A 281 -14.15 -10.38 7.27
CA SER A 281 -15.27 -11.31 7.09
C SER A 281 -16.51 -10.60 6.55
N LEU A 282 -16.84 -9.40 7.05
CA LEU A 282 -17.98 -8.61 6.56
C LEU A 282 -17.80 -8.22 5.09
N CYS A 283 -16.60 -7.80 4.70
CA CYS A 283 -16.26 -7.45 3.33
C CYS A 283 -16.38 -8.66 2.39
N VAL A 284 -15.82 -9.81 2.80
CA VAL A 284 -15.92 -11.07 2.04
C VAL A 284 -17.38 -11.51 1.91
N VAL A 285 -18.18 -11.41 2.97
CA VAL A 285 -19.62 -11.73 2.92
C VAL A 285 -20.36 -10.79 1.96
N MET A 286 -20.10 -9.48 2.00
CA MET A 286 -20.71 -8.53 1.07
C MET A 286 -20.35 -8.83 -0.39
N LEU A 287 -19.07 -9.10 -0.68
CA LEU A 287 -18.58 -9.40 -2.02
C LEU A 287 -19.10 -10.75 -2.54
N SER A 288 -19.20 -11.76 -1.67
CA SER A 288 -19.63 -13.10 -2.05
C SER A 288 -21.15 -13.30 -1.99
N LEU A 289 -21.92 -12.36 -1.42
CA LEU A 289 -23.38 -12.46 -1.27
C LEU A 289 -24.13 -12.86 -2.56
N PRO A 290 -23.85 -12.29 -3.75
CA PRO A 290 -24.56 -12.65 -4.97
C PRO A 290 -24.31 -14.10 -5.38
N VAL A 291 -23.06 -14.56 -5.24
CA VAL A 291 -22.65 -15.94 -5.54
C VAL A 291 -23.23 -16.90 -4.50
N MET A 292 -23.23 -16.52 -3.22
CA MET A 292 -23.85 -17.28 -2.14
C MET A 292 -25.37 -17.43 -2.33
N LEU A 293 -26.06 -16.40 -2.83
CA LEU A 293 -27.47 -16.47 -3.19
C LEU A 293 -27.72 -17.41 -4.37
N LEU A 294 -26.89 -17.35 -5.43
CA LEU A 294 -26.98 -18.28 -6.56
C LEU A 294 -26.75 -19.73 -6.11
N ILE A 295 -25.76 -19.98 -5.26
CA ILE A 295 -25.50 -21.31 -4.68
C ILE A 295 -26.67 -21.75 -3.80
N ALA A 296 -27.26 -20.85 -3.01
CA ALA A 296 -28.43 -21.14 -2.19
C ALA A 296 -29.64 -21.57 -3.03
N VAL A 297 -29.89 -20.87 -4.15
CA VAL A 297 -30.94 -21.23 -5.11
C VAL A 297 -30.63 -22.58 -5.78
N ALA A 298 -29.38 -22.81 -6.21
CA ALA A 298 -28.98 -24.07 -6.81
C ALA A 298 -29.18 -25.26 -5.86
N ILE A 299 -28.79 -25.13 -4.58
CA ILE A 299 -29.00 -26.17 -3.56
C ILE A 299 -30.50 -26.44 -3.31
N ARG A 300 -31.32 -25.38 -3.37
CA ARG A 300 -32.78 -25.48 -3.18
C ARG A 300 -33.48 -26.15 -4.37
N LEU A 301 -32.96 -25.97 -5.58
CA LEU A 301 -33.43 -26.65 -6.79
C LEU A 301 -32.99 -28.12 -6.84
N ASP A 302 -31.81 -28.44 -6.30
CA ASP A 302 -31.23 -29.78 -6.32
C ASP A 302 -31.74 -30.70 -5.19
N SER A 303 -32.16 -30.15 -4.04
CA SER A 303 -32.66 -30.95 -2.92
C SER A 303 -33.79 -30.29 -2.11
N PRO A 304 -34.80 -31.03 -1.63
CA PRO A 304 -35.96 -30.47 -0.92
C PRO A 304 -35.67 -29.95 0.51
N GLY A 305 -34.44 -30.05 1.01
CA GLY A 305 -34.09 -29.67 2.39
C GLY A 305 -33.59 -28.22 2.59
N PRO A 306 -33.19 -27.86 3.82
CA PRO A 306 -32.67 -26.53 4.13
C PRO A 306 -31.30 -26.30 3.48
N VAL A 307 -31.08 -25.08 2.99
CA VAL A 307 -29.84 -24.67 2.30
C VAL A 307 -28.61 -24.73 3.21
N PHE A 308 -28.79 -24.43 4.50
CA PHE A 308 -27.72 -24.37 5.48
C PHE A 308 -27.77 -25.53 6.48
N PHE A 309 -26.61 -26.13 6.73
CA PHE A 309 -26.38 -27.11 7.80
C PHE A 309 -25.62 -26.46 8.96
N ARG A 310 -25.98 -26.83 10.20
CA ARG A 310 -25.40 -26.30 11.45
C ARG A 310 -24.38 -27.29 12.02
N GLN A 311 -23.15 -26.84 12.26
CA GLN A 311 -22.09 -27.65 12.87
C GLN A 311 -21.54 -26.97 14.12
N GLU A 312 -21.47 -27.70 15.23
CA GLU A 312 -20.83 -27.21 16.45
C GLU A 312 -19.30 -27.23 16.34
N ARG A 313 -18.67 -26.16 16.81
CA ARG A 313 -17.21 -25.99 16.83
C ARG A 313 -16.76 -25.45 18.17
N LEU A 314 -15.58 -25.87 18.60
CA LEU A 314 -14.93 -25.35 19.80
C LEU A 314 -14.25 -24.01 19.49
N GLY A 315 -14.66 -22.99 20.23
CA GLY A 315 -14.12 -21.63 20.19
C GLY A 315 -13.15 -21.35 21.35
N ARG A 316 -12.90 -20.06 21.58
CA ARG A 316 -11.95 -19.60 22.60
C ARG A 316 -12.38 -20.03 24.01
N PHE A 317 -11.42 -20.52 24.81
CA PHE A 317 -11.65 -21.00 26.18
C PHE A 317 -12.71 -22.12 26.27
N GLY A 318 -12.78 -22.99 25.26
CA GLY A 318 -13.71 -24.12 25.28
C GLY A 318 -15.18 -23.76 24.98
N ARG A 319 -15.49 -22.49 24.68
CA ARG A 319 -16.87 -22.10 24.33
C ARG A 319 -17.26 -22.66 22.98
N VAL A 320 -18.29 -23.51 22.95
CA VAL A 320 -18.85 -24.05 21.72
C VAL A 320 -19.61 -22.95 20.97
N PHE A 321 -19.46 -22.89 19.64
CA PHE A 321 -20.24 -22.02 18.76
C PHE A 321 -20.76 -22.79 17.54
N LEU A 322 -21.89 -22.31 17.00
CA LEU A 322 -22.52 -22.89 15.82
C LEU A 322 -21.95 -22.25 14.55
N MET A 323 -21.49 -23.09 13.62
CA MET A 323 -21.02 -22.72 12.30
C MET A 323 -22.04 -23.15 11.25
N PHE A 324 -22.49 -22.21 10.43
CA PHE A 324 -23.39 -22.47 9.30
C PHE A 324 -22.59 -22.74 8.03
N LYS A 325 -22.96 -23.79 7.29
CA LYS A 325 -22.33 -24.18 6.02
C LYS A 325 -23.38 -24.47 4.96
N PHE A 326 -23.05 -24.24 3.69
CA PHE A 326 -23.86 -24.73 2.59
C PHE A 326 -23.89 -26.26 2.56
N ARG A 327 -25.07 -26.81 2.30
CA ARG A 327 -25.27 -28.25 2.15
C ARG A 327 -24.60 -28.73 0.85
N SER A 328 -23.80 -29.79 0.93
CA SER A 328 -23.02 -30.31 -0.21
C SER A 328 -23.16 -31.83 -0.45
N MET A 329 -24.10 -32.50 0.23
CA MET A 329 -24.35 -33.94 0.07
C MET A 329 -25.82 -34.17 -0.30
N LEU A 330 -26.08 -34.94 -1.37
CA LEU A 330 -27.40 -35.44 -1.75
C LEU A 330 -27.85 -36.54 -0.76
N GLN A 331 -29.17 -36.66 -0.60
CA GLN A 331 -29.79 -37.67 0.27
C GLN A 331 -29.49 -39.08 -0.28
N GLY A 332 -28.64 -39.83 0.41
CA GLY A 332 -28.27 -41.21 0.05
C GLY A 332 -27.13 -41.80 0.88
N GLU A 333 -26.18 -40.99 1.37
CA GLU A 333 -25.09 -41.47 2.23
C GLU A 333 -24.92 -40.55 3.44
N GLY A 334 -25.15 -41.09 4.64
CA GLY A 334 -24.74 -40.46 5.90
C GLY A 334 -25.86 -39.94 6.82
N ALA A 335 -27.04 -40.58 6.83
CA ALA A 335 -27.91 -40.52 7.99
C ALA A 335 -27.57 -41.68 8.95
N ALA A 336 -26.44 -41.55 9.64
CA ALA A 336 -26.10 -42.18 10.93
C ALA A 336 -24.57 -42.14 11.10
N LEU A 337 -24.08 -41.30 12.01
CA LEU A 337 -23.08 -41.68 13.03
C LEU A 337 -22.91 -40.53 14.03
N PRO A 338 -22.68 -40.86 15.31
CA PRO A 338 -22.90 -39.98 16.45
C PRO A 338 -21.70 -39.07 16.74
N SER A 339 -21.96 -38.04 17.56
CA SER A 339 -20.98 -37.22 18.27
C SER A 339 -19.91 -38.07 18.98
N PRO A 340 -18.63 -37.65 19.00
CA PRO A 340 -17.60 -38.35 19.74
C PRO A 340 -17.70 -37.97 21.22
N THR A 341 -18.43 -38.77 21.98
CA THR A 341 -18.28 -38.89 23.43
C THR A 341 -17.89 -40.33 23.75
N GLY A 342 -16.75 -40.49 24.43
CA GLY A 342 -16.47 -41.69 25.24
C GLY A 342 -15.45 -42.66 24.66
N GLY A 343 -14.18 -42.45 25.00
CA GLY A 343 -13.33 -43.57 25.40
C GLY A 343 -13.74 -43.99 26.81
N GLN A 344 -13.99 -45.28 26.98
CA GLN A 344 -14.58 -45.91 28.17
C GLN A 344 -13.74 -45.74 29.44
N ALA A 345 -14.41 -45.47 30.56
CA ALA A 345 -14.10 -46.05 31.85
C ALA A 345 -15.44 -46.51 32.45
N GLY A 346 -15.58 -47.82 32.64
CA GLY A 346 -16.81 -48.43 33.12
C GLY A 346 -17.07 -48.13 34.58
N HIS A 347 -18.34 -48.03 34.95
CA HIS A 347 -18.80 -48.48 36.26
C HIS A 347 -20.24 -48.99 36.17
N HIS A 348 -20.44 -50.11 36.87
CA HIS A 348 -21.67 -50.86 37.06
C HIS A 348 -22.84 -49.99 37.52
N GLY A 349 -24.04 -50.39 37.10
CA GLY A 349 -25.29 -49.70 37.41
C GLY A 349 -25.80 -49.96 38.83
N LEU A 350 -26.73 -49.09 39.26
CA LEU A 350 -27.69 -49.29 40.33
C LEU A 350 -28.89 -48.32 40.13
N GLY A 351 -30.09 -48.91 40.13
CA GLY A 351 -31.43 -48.44 40.58
C GLY A 351 -31.97 -47.00 40.34
N PRO A 352 -33.25 -46.85 39.95
CA PRO A 352 -33.89 -45.55 39.72
C PRO A 352 -34.51 -44.98 41.00
N GLY A 353 -34.40 -43.66 41.19
CA GLY A 353 -35.17 -42.96 42.22
C GLY A 353 -34.68 -41.55 42.51
N GLN A 354 -35.58 -40.59 42.31
CA GLN A 354 -35.57 -39.20 42.77
C GLN A 354 -35.04 -38.12 41.80
N GLU A 355 -36.01 -37.31 41.42
CA GLU A 355 -35.92 -35.98 40.81
C GLU A 355 -35.50 -34.93 41.88
N PRO A 356 -35.31 -33.64 41.53
CA PRO A 356 -34.01 -32.99 41.49
C PRO A 356 -33.81 -31.98 42.64
N VAL A 357 -32.57 -31.77 43.11
CA VAL A 357 -32.24 -30.62 43.96
C VAL A 357 -31.02 -29.86 43.48
N ARG A 358 -31.28 -28.57 43.30
CA ARG A 358 -30.43 -27.43 42.97
C ARG A 358 -29.49 -27.11 44.15
N CYS A 359 -28.19 -26.95 43.92
CA CYS A 359 -27.24 -26.23 44.78
C CYS A 359 -25.96 -26.05 43.96
N ASP A 360 -25.64 -24.87 43.43
CA ASP A 360 -25.16 -23.65 44.08
C ASP A 360 -23.76 -23.76 44.70
N ARG A 361 -23.04 -22.67 44.46
CA ARG A 361 -21.63 -22.34 44.64
C ARG A 361 -21.09 -22.51 46.07
N ARG A 362 -19.87 -23.06 46.17
CA ARG A 362 -18.62 -22.51 46.78
C ARG A 362 -17.82 -23.51 47.63
N GLU A 363 -16.50 -23.34 47.51
CA GLU A 363 -15.46 -23.49 48.56
C GLU A 363 -15.32 -24.84 49.28
N HIS A 364 -14.22 -25.56 49.05
CA HIS A 364 -13.04 -25.48 49.93
C HIS A 364 -11.92 -26.44 49.48
N LEU A 365 -10.70 -26.00 49.83
CA LEU A 365 -9.42 -26.68 49.83
C LEU A 365 -9.42 -28.08 50.45
N GLY A 366 -8.47 -28.91 50.02
CA GLY A 366 -7.87 -29.95 50.86
C GLY A 366 -7.09 -31.03 50.12
N GLN A 367 -5.76 -30.98 50.25
CA GLN A 367 -4.75 -32.05 50.43
C GLN A 367 -5.05 -33.47 49.88
N ILE A 368 -4.10 -34.14 49.22
CA ILE A 368 -3.12 -35.13 49.77
C ILE A 368 -2.42 -35.69 48.49
N GLY A 369 -1.10 -35.81 48.29
CA GLY A 369 -0.03 -36.31 49.15
C GLY A 369 0.32 -37.76 48.72
N ILE A 370 1.33 -37.99 47.86
CA ILE A 370 1.86 -39.35 47.61
C ILE A 370 3.39 -39.33 47.51
N ARG A 371 4.01 -40.18 48.34
CA ARG A 371 5.43 -40.56 48.44
C ARG A 371 5.85 -41.57 47.35
N PRO A 372 7.16 -41.69 47.04
CA PRO A 372 7.67 -42.51 45.94
C PRO A 372 8.06 -43.93 46.39
N LEU A 373 8.04 -44.88 45.45
CA LEU A 373 8.67 -46.20 45.57
C LEU A 373 9.75 -46.35 44.51
N LEU A 374 10.98 -46.55 45.01
CA LEU A 374 12.17 -47.00 44.30
C LEU A 374 12.11 -48.51 44.10
N HIS A 375 12.53 -49.01 42.92
CA HIS A 375 13.27 -50.26 42.83
C HIS A 375 14.24 -50.27 41.65
N GLN A 376 15.44 -50.76 41.97
CA GLN A 376 16.61 -50.96 41.12
C GLN A 376 16.41 -52.17 40.19
N GLU A 377 17.20 -52.27 39.12
CA GLU A 377 18.19 -53.35 38.99
C GLU A 377 19.11 -53.18 37.77
N HIS A 378 20.38 -53.51 38.02
CA HIS A 378 21.53 -53.60 37.12
C HIS A 378 21.38 -54.74 36.10
N VAL A 379 21.95 -54.58 34.90
CA VAL A 379 22.69 -55.66 34.22
C VAL A 379 23.85 -55.07 33.39
N ASP A 380 25.05 -55.49 33.75
CA ASP A 380 26.32 -55.35 33.02
C ASP A 380 26.29 -56.03 31.64
N LEU A 381 27.11 -55.57 30.70
CA LEU A 381 27.93 -56.45 29.85
C LEU A 381 28.97 -55.63 29.08
N SER A 382 30.20 -55.73 29.54
CA SER A 382 31.42 -55.41 28.82
C SER A 382 31.78 -56.56 27.87
N ARG A 383 32.29 -56.27 26.66
CA ARG A 383 33.52 -56.86 26.07
C ARG A 383 33.78 -56.43 24.62
N HIS A 384 35.02 -55.97 24.44
CA HIS A 384 35.95 -56.22 23.33
C HIS A 384 36.04 -55.27 22.11
N ALA A 385 37.19 -54.59 22.12
CA ALA A 385 38.20 -54.49 21.06
C ALA A 385 38.04 -53.40 19.99
N ASP A 386 38.85 -52.34 20.17
CA ASP A 386 39.32 -51.44 19.12
C ASP A 386 40.02 -52.22 17.98
N PRO A 387 39.87 -51.74 16.74
CA PRO A 387 41.06 -51.23 16.06
C PRO A 387 40.85 -49.80 15.50
N ALA A 388 41.97 -49.09 15.41
CA ALA A 388 42.15 -47.67 15.12
C ALA A 388 41.32 -47.08 13.95
N PRO A 389 40.91 -45.79 14.01
CA PRO A 389 40.18 -45.14 12.94
C PRO A 389 41.12 -44.56 11.87
N HIS A 390 40.96 -45.04 10.63
CA HIS A 390 41.39 -44.32 9.44
C HIS A 390 40.66 -42.96 9.34
N ARG A 391 41.43 -41.89 9.12
CA ARG A 391 40.90 -40.53 8.86
C ARG A 391 40.11 -40.51 7.53
N PRO A 392 38.89 -39.96 7.46
CA PRO A 392 38.23 -39.68 6.19
C PRO A 392 38.59 -38.29 5.64
N ASP A 393 38.67 -38.22 4.32
CA ASP A 393 39.23 -37.14 3.51
C ASP A 393 38.48 -35.79 3.59
N ARG A 394 39.28 -34.72 3.73
CA ARG A 394 38.86 -33.31 3.72
C ARG A 394 38.16 -32.87 2.42
N ALA A 395 38.35 -33.61 1.31
CA ALA A 395 37.76 -33.27 0.01
C ALA A 395 36.22 -33.43 -0.03
N PHE A 396 35.66 -34.36 0.75
CA PHE A 396 34.21 -34.60 0.77
C PHE A 396 33.43 -33.46 1.44
N HIS A 397 34.01 -32.87 2.49
CA HIS A 397 33.39 -31.75 3.23
C HIS A 397 33.51 -30.40 2.50
N GLU A 398 34.54 -30.22 1.67
CA GLU A 398 34.66 -29.02 0.83
C GLU A 398 33.69 -29.04 -0.36
N GLY A 399 33.37 -30.23 -0.90
CA GLY A 399 32.32 -30.41 -1.90
C GLY A 399 30.93 -30.02 -1.37
N ILE A 400 30.58 -30.43 -0.15
CA ILE A 400 29.31 -30.08 0.50
C ILE A 400 29.24 -28.57 0.83
N ARG A 401 30.35 -27.97 1.29
CA ARG A 401 30.41 -26.52 1.58
C ARG A 401 30.21 -25.63 0.34
N ARG A 402 30.65 -26.07 -0.85
CA ARG A 402 30.38 -25.34 -2.10
C ARG A 402 28.95 -25.59 -2.62
N MET A 403 28.33 -26.72 -2.29
CA MET A 403 26.94 -27.02 -2.68
C MET A 403 25.90 -26.31 -1.81
N GLU A 404 26.14 -26.09 -0.52
CA GLU A 404 25.18 -25.40 0.37
C GLU A 404 25.16 -23.86 0.19
N ALA A 405 26.22 -23.27 -0.37
CA ALA A 405 26.31 -21.83 -0.58
C ALA A 405 25.47 -21.31 -1.78
N LYS A 406 24.94 -22.21 -2.63
CA LYS A 406 24.23 -21.83 -3.87
C LYS A 406 22.70 -21.97 -3.79
N THR A 407 22.15 -22.35 -2.62
CA THR A 407 20.81 -22.96 -2.51
C THR A 407 19.73 -22.08 -1.87
N SER A 408 19.94 -20.78 -1.66
CA SER A 408 18.99 -19.92 -0.92
C SER A 408 18.29 -18.82 -1.72
N SER A 409 18.45 -18.73 -3.04
CA SER A 409 17.66 -17.82 -3.87
C SER A 409 16.74 -18.60 -4.80
N VAL A 410 15.43 -18.62 -4.49
CA VAL A 410 14.39 -18.93 -5.47
C VAL A 410 14.62 -18.03 -6.68
N ASP A 411 14.90 -18.62 -7.83
CA ASP A 411 15.29 -17.90 -9.03
C ASP A 411 14.02 -17.32 -9.68
N TYR A 412 13.52 -16.19 -9.15
CA TYR A 412 12.23 -15.57 -9.56
C TYR A 412 12.18 -15.23 -11.05
N VAL A 413 13.33 -15.01 -11.68
CA VAL A 413 13.44 -14.83 -13.13
C VAL A 413 13.02 -16.09 -13.88
N ARG A 414 13.33 -17.28 -13.35
CA ARG A 414 12.84 -18.55 -13.93
C ARG A 414 11.34 -18.69 -13.75
N LEU A 415 10.80 -18.34 -12.58
CA LEU A 415 9.35 -18.42 -12.31
C LEU A 415 8.55 -17.49 -13.23
N LEU A 416 8.95 -16.22 -13.33
CA LEU A 416 8.29 -15.23 -14.20
C LEU A 416 8.38 -15.61 -15.68
N ARG A 417 9.56 -16.07 -16.13
CA ARG A 417 9.74 -16.56 -17.51
C ARG A 417 8.87 -17.78 -17.78
N ARG A 418 8.69 -18.67 -16.81
CA ARG A 418 7.88 -19.89 -16.94
C ARG A 418 6.39 -19.56 -17.02
N VAL A 419 5.91 -18.68 -16.14
CA VAL A 419 4.54 -18.17 -16.15
C VAL A 419 4.23 -17.46 -17.47
N ALA A 420 5.17 -16.66 -17.99
CA ALA A 420 5.02 -15.97 -19.27
C ALA A 420 4.97 -16.93 -20.49
N ILE A 421 5.69 -18.06 -20.47
CA ILE A 421 5.75 -18.97 -21.61
C ILE A 421 4.67 -20.07 -21.55
N GLN A 422 4.48 -20.69 -20.39
CA GLN A 422 3.62 -21.87 -20.25
C GLN A 422 2.18 -21.54 -19.86
N ARG A 423 1.93 -20.36 -19.28
CA ARG A 423 0.63 -19.96 -18.73
C ARG A 423 0.09 -18.64 -19.28
N TRP A 424 0.61 -18.17 -20.42
CA TRP A 424 0.15 -16.91 -21.06
C TRP A 424 -1.35 -16.85 -21.32
N ARG A 425 -1.99 -18.00 -21.59
CA ARG A 425 -3.45 -18.11 -21.75
C ARG A 425 -4.23 -17.70 -20.49
N LEU A 426 -3.69 -17.99 -19.30
CA LEU A 426 -4.31 -17.56 -18.03
C LEU A 426 -4.11 -16.07 -17.78
N ILE A 427 -2.95 -15.52 -18.16
CA ILE A 427 -2.70 -14.08 -18.10
C ILE A 427 -3.68 -13.34 -19.01
N LEU A 428 -3.85 -13.83 -20.25
CA LEU A 428 -4.80 -13.26 -21.22
C LEU A 428 -6.25 -13.38 -20.75
N ALA A 429 -6.65 -14.54 -20.22
CA ALA A 429 -8.00 -14.75 -19.70
C ALA A 429 -8.30 -13.84 -18.48
N GLY A 430 -7.35 -13.73 -17.54
CA GLY A 430 -7.47 -12.83 -16.39
C GLY A 430 -7.51 -11.35 -16.79
N PHE A 431 -6.70 -10.97 -17.79
CA PHE A 431 -6.71 -9.64 -18.37
C PHE A 431 -8.07 -9.31 -19.01
N LEU A 432 -8.58 -10.17 -19.90
CA LEU A 432 -9.88 -9.99 -20.55
C LEU A 432 -11.05 -9.95 -19.55
N ALA A 433 -11.01 -10.81 -18.52
CA ALA A 433 -12.05 -10.87 -17.49
C ALA A 433 -12.19 -9.58 -16.66
N VAL A 434 -11.13 -8.76 -16.58
CA VAL A 434 -11.16 -7.48 -15.85
C VAL A 434 -11.37 -6.30 -16.80
N VAL A 435 -10.71 -6.31 -17.96
CA VAL A 435 -10.72 -5.19 -18.92
C VAL A 435 -12.06 -5.04 -19.63
N LEU A 436 -12.70 -6.14 -20.06
CA LEU A 436 -13.98 -6.06 -20.76
C LEU A 436 -15.10 -5.49 -19.87
N PRO A 437 -15.31 -5.98 -18.64
CA PRO A 437 -16.31 -5.39 -17.75
C PRO A 437 -16.00 -3.96 -17.35
N THR A 438 -14.73 -3.61 -17.10
CA THR A 438 -14.36 -2.22 -16.77
C THR A 438 -14.60 -1.28 -17.95
N MET A 439 -14.29 -1.71 -19.18
CA MET A 439 -14.59 -0.94 -20.39
C MET A 439 -16.10 -0.75 -20.58
N VAL A 440 -16.90 -1.82 -20.42
CA VAL A 440 -18.36 -1.75 -20.53
C VAL A 440 -18.96 -0.85 -19.44
N ILE A 441 -18.50 -0.97 -18.19
CA ILE A 441 -18.94 -0.09 -17.09
C ILE A 441 -18.59 1.36 -17.38
N VAL A 442 -17.38 1.65 -17.85
CA VAL A 442 -16.98 3.03 -18.19
C VAL A 442 -17.86 3.58 -19.30
N ILE A 443 -18.08 2.82 -20.38
CA ILE A 443 -18.93 3.25 -21.50
C ILE A 443 -20.39 3.47 -21.08
N LEU A 444 -20.93 2.63 -20.19
CA LEU A 444 -22.31 2.73 -19.73
C LEU A 444 -22.53 3.73 -18.59
N SER A 445 -21.49 4.08 -17.82
CA SER A 445 -21.61 4.94 -16.63
C SER A 445 -21.17 6.38 -16.84
N THR A 446 -20.39 6.69 -17.88
CA THR A 446 -20.03 8.08 -18.19
C THR A 446 -21.13 8.74 -19.01
N GLU A 447 -21.93 9.59 -18.35
CA GLU A 447 -22.83 10.51 -19.05
C GLU A 447 -22.02 11.55 -19.84
N ASN A 448 -22.50 11.90 -21.03
CA ASN A 448 -21.87 12.90 -21.87
C ASN A 448 -22.03 14.29 -21.26
N LEU A 449 -20.90 15.00 -21.05
CA LEU A 449 -20.88 16.39 -20.63
C LEU A 449 -20.45 17.25 -21.81
N TYR A 450 -21.11 18.38 -22.00
CA TYR A 450 -20.85 19.36 -23.05
C TYR A 450 -20.31 20.64 -22.42
N GLU A 451 -19.33 21.25 -23.09
CA GLU A 451 -18.62 22.44 -22.61
C GLU A 451 -18.79 23.56 -23.64
N ALA A 452 -19.28 24.71 -23.19
CA ALA A 452 -19.43 25.92 -24.01
C ALA A 452 -18.75 27.09 -23.32
N SER A 453 -18.02 27.90 -24.08
CA SER A 453 -17.21 28.99 -23.54
C SER A 453 -17.52 30.31 -24.24
N ALA A 454 -17.68 31.38 -23.46
CA ALA A 454 -17.78 32.76 -23.94
C ALA A 454 -16.55 33.54 -23.46
N THR A 455 -16.07 34.49 -24.28
CA THR A 455 -14.88 35.27 -23.98
C THR A 455 -15.22 36.76 -23.89
N LEU A 456 -14.84 37.38 -22.79
CA LEU A 456 -15.02 38.80 -22.50
C LEU A 456 -13.66 39.49 -22.45
N PHE A 457 -13.63 40.78 -22.77
CA PHE A 457 -12.50 41.66 -22.56
C PHE A 457 -12.89 42.73 -21.56
N ILE A 458 -12.16 42.81 -20.45
CA ILE A 458 -12.32 43.88 -19.47
C ILE A 458 -11.24 44.91 -19.79
N LEU A 459 -11.63 46.10 -20.25
CA LEU A 459 -10.64 47.16 -20.43
C LEU A 459 -10.11 47.58 -19.06
N PRO A 460 -8.79 47.59 -18.82
CA PRO A 460 -8.24 48.40 -17.76
C PRO A 460 -8.52 49.85 -18.14
N GLU A 461 -9.38 50.54 -17.39
CA GLU A 461 -9.70 51.96 -17.62
C GLU A 461 -8.48 52.83 -17.24
N THR A 462 -7.43 52.78 -18.05
CA THR A 462 -6.38 53.79 -18.11
C THR A 462 -6.74 54.75 -19.23
N SER A 463 -7.56 55.75 -18.93
CA SER A 463 -7.82 56.84 -19.89
C SER A 463 -7.46 58.19 -19.28
N ASP A 464 -6.66 58.94 -20.03
CA ASP A 464 -5.80 60.08 -19.65
C ASP A 464 -6.51 61.38 -19.22
N ALA A 465 -7.71 61.33 -18.65
CA ALA A 465 -8.32 62.50 -18.04
C ALA A 465 -8.03 62.51 -16.53
N GLY A 466 -7.00 63.26 -16.10
CA GLY A 466 -6.64 63.43 -14.69
C GLY A 466 -7.81 63.84 -13.77
N PHE A 467 -8.87 64.38 -14.37
CA PHE A 467 -10.11 64.78 -13.72
C PHE A 467 -11.10 63.64 -13.40
N LEU A 468 -11.11 62.53 -14.17
CA LEU A 468 -11.99 61.38 -13.94
C LEU A 468 -11.32 60.25 -13.13
N ARG A 469 -10.00 60.33 -12.95
CA ARG A 469 -9.19 59.33 -12.24
C ARG A 469 -9.60 59.16 -10.78
N ASP A 470 -10.02 60.23 -10.11
CA ASP A 470 -10.46 60.22 -8.71
C ASP A 470 -11.74 59.37 -8.50
N PHE A 471 -12.46 59.04 -9.57
CA PHE A 471 -13.69 58.26 -9.52
C PHE A 471 -13.51 56.78 -9.94
N THR A 472 -12.35 56.39 -10.47
CA THR A 472 -12.11 55.05 -11.03
C THR A 472 -11.00 54.31 -10.29
N SER A 473 -11.30 53.13 -9.72
CA SER A 473 -10.29 52.31 -9.02
C SER A 473 -9.52 51.40 -9.98
N SER A 474 -8.19 51.41 -9.86
CA SER A 474 -7.21 50.58 -10.59
C SER A 474 -7.38 49.05 -10.41
N GLU A 475 -8.22 48.59 -9.46
CA GLU A 475 -8.43 47.16 -9.16
C GLU A 475 -9.79 46.61 -9.64
N ALA A 476 -10.37 47.14 -10.72
CA ALA A 476 -11.68 46.71 -11.22
C ALA A 476 -11.74 45.18 -11.51
N SER A 477 -10.64 44.58 -11.96
CA SER A 477 -10.55 43.16 -12.33
C SER A 477 -10.81 42.19 -11.16
N SER A 478 -10.41 42.57 -9.93
CA SER A 478 -10.62 41.71 -8.75
C SER A 478 -12.06 41.78 -8.24
N LEU A 479 -12.69 42.96 -8.34
CA LEU A 479 -14.10 43.17 -8.03
C LEU A 479 -15.01 42.35 -8.96
N TYR A 480 -14.68 42.28 -10.26
CA TYR A 480 -15.43 41.46 -11.20
C TYR A 480 -15.34 39.97 -10.90
N LEU A 481 -14.21 39.46 -10.39
CA LEU A 481 -14.10 38.06 -9.97
C LEU A 481 -15.00 37.73 -8.76
N VAL A 482 -15.14 38.65 -7.81
CA VAL A 482 -16.07 38.50 -6.68
C VAL A 482 -17.52 38.57 -7.16
N LEU A 483 -17.83 39.49 -8.07
CA LEU A 483 -19.16 39.61 -8.66
C LEU A 483 -19.56 38.34 -9.42
N LEU A 484 -18.62 37.79 -10.21
CA LEU A 484 -18.74 36.54 -10.98
C LEU A 484 -19.01 35.31 -10.10
N ARG A 485 -18.83 35.36 -8.77
CA ARG A 485 -19.20 34.24 -7.87
C ARG A 485 -20.29 34.61 -6.86
N SER A 486 -20.81 35.83 -6.93
CA SER A 486 -21.78 36.33 -5.97
C SER A 486 -23.11 35.57 -6.03
N ARG A 487 -23.72 35.33 -4.87
CA ARG A 487 -25.05 34.71 -4.77
C ARG A 487 -26.10 35.53 -5.51
N SER A 488 -25.99 36.85 -5.47
CA SER A 488 -26.92 37.76 -6.14
C SER A 488 -26.90 37.63 -7.66
N LEU A 489 -25.73 37.37 -8.25
CA LEU A 489 -25.59 37.13 -9.69
C LEU A 489 -26.16 35.75 -10.05
N ALA A 490 -25.82 34.71 -9.28
CA ALA A 490 -26.34 33.36 -9.50
C ALA A 490 -27.88 33.31 -9.42
N GLN A 491 -28.50 34.08 -8.52
CA GLN A 491 -29.95 34.19 -8.43
C GLN A 491 -30.55 34.92 -9.65
N ALA A 492 -29.97 36.05 -10.08
CA ALA A 492 -30.42 36.75 -11.26
C ALA A 492 -30.28 35.90 -12.54
N ILE A 493 -29.22 35.08 -12.62
CA ILE A 493 -29.03 34.10 -13.70
C ILE A 493 -30.12 33.03 -13.67
N MET A 494 -30.45 32.50 -12.49
CA MET A 494 -31.56 31.55 -12.33
C MET A 494 -32.91 32.15 -12.76
N GLU A 495 -33.13 33.45 -12.54
CA GLU A 495 -34.35 34.16 -12.95
C GLU A 495 -34.38 34.50 -14.44
N ALA A 496 -33.23 34.58 -15.11
CA ALA A 496 -33.11 34.86 -16.54
C ALA A 496 -33.02 33.60 -17.42
N LEU A 497 -32.67 32.44 -16.85
CA LEU A 497 -32.47 31.19 -17.61
C LEU A 497 -33.79 30.67 -18.24
N PRO A 498 -33.76 30.00 -19.40
CA PRO A 498 -34.91 29.25 -19.92
C PRO A 498 -35.36 28.12 -18.98
N ASN A 499 -36.65 27.76 -18.99
CA ASN A 499 -37.20 26.74 -18.08
C ASN A 499 -36.52 25.37 -18.21
N GLU A 500 -36.18 24.94 -19.43
CA GLU A 500 -35.47 23.68 -19.68
C GLU A 500 -34.10 23.64 -18.99
N SER A 501 -33.36 24.75 -19.08
CA SER A 501 -32.04 24.92 -18.46
C SER A 501 -32.12 24.96 -16.93
N ARG A 502 -33.19 25.53 -16.34
CA ARG A 502 -33.44 25.50 -14.89
C ARG A 502 -33.78 24.10 -14.37
N ASP A 503 -34.56 23.34 -15.14
CA ASP A 503 -34.94 21.98 -14.80
C ASP A 503 -33.72 21.04 -14.79
N GLU A 504 -32.78 21.21 -15.73
CA GLU A 504 -31.53 20.43 -15.73
C GLU A 504 -30.66 20.74 -14.49
N LEU A 505 -30.53 22.01 -14.11
CA LEU A 505 -29.76 22.44 -12.92
C LEU A 505 -30.32 21.89 -11.60
N SER A 506 -31.64 21.74 -11.50
CA SER A 506 -32.28 21.25 -10.27
C SER A 506 -32.36 19.72 -10.19
N ARG A 507 -32.51 19.03 -11.32
CA ARG A 507 -32.69 17.57 -11.37
C ARG A 507 -31.39 16.80 -11.56
N ARG A 508 -30.46 17.31 -12.36
CA ARG A 508 -29.20 16.65 -12.69
C ARG A 508 -28.04 17.41 -12.08
N VAL A 509 -27.69 17.04 -10.86
CA VAL A 509 -26.76 17.77 -10.00
C VAL A 509 -25.37 17.13 -10.10
N ILE A 510 -24.34 17.91 -10.45
CA ILE A 510 -22.92 17.50 -10.45
C ILE A 510 -22.29 17.71 -9.07
N PHE A 511 -22.72 18.76 -8.38
CA PHE A 511 -22.38 19.14 -7.02
C PHE A 511 -22.93 18.11 -6.02
N ARG A 512 -22.06 17.64 -5.11
CA ARG A 512 -22.47 16.77 -4.02
C ARG A 512 -22.00 17.34 -2.69
N ASP A 513 -22.98 17.72 -1.87
CA ASP A 513 -22.75 18.12 -0.48
C ASP A 513 -22.74 16.87 0.42
N TYR A 514 -21.58 16.23 0.47
CA TYR A 514 -21.38 15.03 1.26
C TYR A 514 -21.52 15.29 2.76
N LEU A 515 -21.20 16.51 3.22
CA LEU A 515 -21.26 16.90 4.62
C LEU A 515 -22.71 17.00 5.08
N LEU A 516 -23.57 17.62 4.27
CA LEU A 516 -25.01 17.60 4.48
C LEU A 516 -25.58 16.18 4.44
N THR A 517 -25.11 15.32 3.51
CA THR A 517 -25.59 13.93 3.38
C THR A 517 -25.25 13.09 4.62
N VAL A 518 -24.04 13.25 5.17
CA VAL A 518 -23.59 12.60 6.41
C VAL A 518 -24.34 13.15 7.62
N MET A 519 -24.44 14.48 7.75
CA MET A 519 -25.20 15.10 8.85
C MET A 519 -26.67 14.72 8.81
N ASN A 520 -27.28 14.63 7.63
CA ASN A 520 -28.66 14.16 7.47
C ASN A 520 -28.81 12.69 7.80
N SER A 521 -27.82 11.85 7.50
CA SER A 521 -27.82 10.44 7.91
C SER A 521 -27.70 10.29 9.43
N ILE A 522 -26.84 11.10 10.07
CA ILE A 522 -26.74 11.18 11.53
C ILE A 522 -28.07 11.66 12.13
N ARG A 523 -28.65 12.74 11.60
CA ARG A 523 -29.95 13.27 12.04
C ARG A 523 -31.08 12.26 11.86
N ARG A 524 -31.12 11.51 10.76
CA ARG A 524 -32.09 10.40 10.58
C ARG A 524 -31.94 9.33 11.65
N TYR A 525 -30.71 9.01 12.03
CA TYR A 525 -30.43 8.00 13.06
C TYR A 525 -30.69 8.51 14.48
N THR A 526 -30.56 9.82 14.73
CA THR A 526 -30.83 10.46 16.02
C THR A 526 -32.23 11.06 16.15
N GLY A 527 -33.12 10.85 15.16
CA GLY A 527 -34.49 11.37 15.15
C GLY A 527 -34.63 12.87 14.86
N GLY A 528 -33.58 13.53 14.40
CA GLY A 528 -33.59 14.94 14.01
C GLY A 528 -34.09 15.21 12.58
N ALA A 529 -34.62 16.41 12.35
CA ALA A 529 -35.13 16.83 11.04
C ALA A 529 -34.01 16.91 9.98
N VAL A 530 -34.26 16.32 8.81
CA VAL A 530 -33.37 16.31 7.65
C VAL A 530 -33.41 17.69 6.99
N VAL A 531 -32.24 18.29 6.76
CA VAL A 531 -32.15 19.55 6.01
C VAL A 531 -31.96 19.21 4.54
N VAL A 532 -32.97 19.47 3.72
CA VAL A 532 -32.91 19.31 2.27
C VAL A 532 -32.86 20.69 1.64
N TYR A 533 -31.90 20.92 0.74
CA TYR A 533 -31.86 22.16 -0.01
C TYR A 533 -33.08 22.30 -0.90
N SER A 534 -33.61 23.52 -1.00
CA SER A 534 -34.64 23.80 -2.01
C SER A 534 -34.07 23.61 -3.42
N PRO A 535 -34.88 23.22 -4.43
CA PRO A 535 -34.42 23.07 -5.81
C PRO A 535 -33.68 24.30 -6.35
N SER A 536 -34.10 25.50 -5.94
CA SER A 536 -33.46 26.78 -6.23
C SER A 536 -32.08 26.92 -5.58
N GLU A 537 -31.90 26.48 -4.33
CA GLU A 537 -30.59 26.53 -3.66
C GLU A 537 -29.59 25.54 -4.23
N VAL A 538 -30.07 24.35 -4.66
CA VAL A 538 -29.25 23.38 -5.38
C VAL A 538 -28.74 23.98 -6.68
N ALA A 539 -29.62 24.60 -7.47
CA ALA A 539 -29.26 25.22 -8.75
C ALA A 539 -28.30 26.41 -8.57
N ILE A 540 -28.47 27.23 -7.53
CA ILE A 540 -27.53 28.32 -7.21
C ILE A 540 -26.13 27.77 -6.89
N ARG A 541 -26.04 26.70 -6.08
CA ARG A 541 -24.76 26.08 -5.74
C ARG A 541 -24.10 25.38 -6.92
N GLU A 542 -24.90 24.73 -7.77
CA GLU A 542 -24.44 24.17 -9.04
C GLU A 542 -23.72 25.23 -9.89
N LEU A 543 -24.35 26.40 -10.06
CA LEU A 543 -23.77 27.52 -10.83
C LEU A 543 -22.49 28.06 -10.19
N GLN A 544 -22.43 28.18 -8.86
CA GLN A 544 -21.27 28.73 -8.16
C GLN A 544 -20.08 27.78 -8.06
N GLU A 545 -20.32 26.46 -8.01
CA GLU A 545 -19.30 25.49 -7.58
C GLU A 545 -18.96 24.39 -8.60
N ALA A 546 -19.89 24.03 -9.50
CA ALA A 546 -19.72 22.85 -10.36
C ALA A 546 -19.87 23.11 -11.86
N ARG A 547 -20.80 23.99 -12.26
CA ARG A 547 -21.20 24.18 -13.66
C ARG A 547 -20.40 25.25 -14.39
N MET A 548 -19.88 26.23 -13.67
CA MET A 548 -19.18 27.38 -14.25
C MET A 548 -17.72 27.43 -13.81
N SER A 549 -16.83 27.69 -14.75
CA SER A 549 -15.43 28.02 -14.48
C SER A 549 -15.04 29.32 -15.14
N PHE A 550 -14.24 30.11 -14.43
CA PHE A 550 -13.81 31.45 -14.85
C PHE A 550 -12.28 31.45 -14.92
N VAL A 551 -11.73 31.75 -16.09
CA VAL A 551 -10.28 31.85 -16.30
C VAL A 551 -9.95 33.28 -16.69
N LEU A 552 -9.07 33.92 -15.90
CA LEU A 552 -8.56 35.26 -16.18
C LEU A 552 -7.26 35.14 -16.99
N GLY A 553 -7.23 35.69 -18.19
CA GLY A 553 -6.03 35.88 -18.99
C GLY A 553 -5.20 37.04 -18.47
N LYS A 554 -3.88 37.01 -18.73
CA LYS A 554 -2.96 38.09 -18.35
C LYS A 554 -3.27 39.41 -19.08
N ASP A 555 -3.95 39.33 -20.21
CA ASP A 555 -4.25 40.45 -21.11
C ASP A 555 -5.59 41.13 -20.80
N GLY A 556 -6.23 40.82 -19.66
CA GLY A 556 -7.56 41.36 -19.29
C GLY A 556 -8.74 40.60 -19.91
N THR A 557 -8.49 39.48 -20.60
CA THR A 557 -9.52 38.58 -21.10
C THR A 557 -10.10 37.71 -19.99
N VAL A 558 -11.41 37.49 -20.00
CA VAL A 558 -12.12 36.59 -19.08
C VAL A 558 -12.87 35.55 -19.88
N THR A 559 -12.46 34.29 -19.75
CA THR A 559 -13.16 33.17 -20.37
C THR A 559 -14.13 32.56 -19.35
N ILE A 560 -15.42 32.60 -19.70
CA ILE A 560 -16.51 31.99 -18.93
C ILE A 560 -16.86 30.68 -19.61
N THR A 561 -16.65 29.57 -18.91
CA THR A 561 -16.92 28.23 -19.43
C THR A 561 -18.02 27.57 -18.61
N ALA A 562 -19.07 27.12 -19.31
CA ALA A 562 -20.20 26.40 -18.75
C ALA A 562 -20.17 24.92 -19.14
N VAL A 563 -20.55 24.05 -18.20
CA VAL A 563 -20.60 22.59 -18.41
C VAL A 563 -22.00 22.05 -18.14
N ALA A 564 -22.64 21.46 -19.14
CA ALA A 564 -24.00 20.89 -19.04
C ALA A 564 -24.06 19.44 -19.56
N PHE A 565 -25.14 18.70 -19.25
CA PHE A 565 -25.39 17.38 -19.85
C PHE A 565 -25.99 17.48 -21.25
N SER A 566 -26.59 18.62 -21.58
CA SER A 566 -27.07 18.93 -22.92
C SER A 566 -26.29 20.09 -23.56
N PRO A 567 -26.05 20.05 -24.88
CA PRO A 567 -25.26 21.08 -25.57
C PRO A 567 -25.95 22.45 -25.55
N ARG A 568 -27.30 22.47 -25.61
CA ARG A 568 -28.09 23.72 -25.56
C ARG A 568 -27.98 24.38 -24.20
N VAL A 569 -28.14 23.62 -23.10
CA VAL A 569 -28.04 24.18 -21.75
C VAL A 569 -26.65 24.71 -21.46
N ALA A 570 -25.57 24.08 -21.99
CA ALA A 570 -24.21 24.62 -21.84
C ALA A 570 -24.07 26.01 -22.49
N MET A 571 -24.62 26.17 -23.70
CA MET A 571 -24.61 27.43 -24.44
C MET A 571 -25.46 28.50 -23.73
N ASP A 572 -26.69 28.16 -23.35
CA ASP A 572 -27.62 29.05 -22.65
C ASP A 572 -27.02 29.54 -21.33
N LEU A 573 -26.41 28.63 -20.55
CA LEU A 573 -25.74 28.97 -19.30
C LEU A 573 -24.64 30.01 -19.51
N ALA A 574 -23.74 29.81 -20.47
CA ALA A 574 -22.64 30.74 -20.73
C ALA A 574 -23.14 32.10 -21.25
N ASN A 575 -24.10 32.10 -22.18
CA ASN A 575 -24.63 33.33 -22.78
C ASN A 575 -25.48 34.14 -21.79
N THR A 576 -26.36 33.50 -21.03
CA THR A 576 -27.13 34.18 -19.97
C THR A 576 -26.20 34.70 -18.86
N TYR A 577 -25.09 34.00 -18.57
CA TYR A 577 -24.07 34.52 -17.65
C TYR A 577 -23.51 35.86 -18.11
N VAL A 578 -23.14 35.95 -19.40
CA VAL A 578 -22.61 37.17 -20.00
C VAL A 578 -23.64 38.29 -19.95
N GLU A 579 -24.88 38.01 -20.35
CA GLU A 579 -25.95 39.00 -20.38
C GLU A 579 -26.28 39.58 -18.99
N VAL A 580 -26.46 38.71 -17.99
CA VAL A 580 -26.75 39.13 -16.62
C VAL A 580 -25.55 39.82 -15.97
N LEU A 581 -24.32 39.42 -16.31
CA LEU A 581 -23.12 40.12 -15.84
C LEU A 581 -23.04 41.55 -16.39
N LEU A 582 -23.30 41.75 -17.68
CA LEU A 582 -23.31 43.06 -18.32
C LEU A 582 -24.41 43.98 -17.74
N SER A 583 -25.60 43.44 -17.48
CA SER A 583 -26.67 44.21 -16.86
C SER A 583 -26.32 44.59 -15.41
N LYS A 584 -25.76 43.65 -14.64
CA LYS A 584 -25.40 43.87 -13.24
C LYS A 584 -24.23 44.83 -13.07
N SER A 585 -23.17 44.72 -13.88
CA SER A 585 -22.01 45.62 -13.82
C SER A 585 -22.38 47.07 -14.12
N SER A 586 -23.20 47.30 -15.15
CA SER A 586 -23.68 48.66 -15.48
C SER A 586 -24.59 49.25 -14.41
N SER A 587 -25.38 48.42 -13.71
CA SER A 587 -26.23 48.87 -12.60
C SER A 587 -25.41 49.26 -11.37
N PHE A 588 -24.34 48.52 -11.09
CA PHE A 588 -23.44 48.77 -9.97
C PHE A 588 -22.67 50.08 -10.15
N ALA A 589 -22.11 50.32 -11.34
CA ALA A 589 -21.40 51.56 -11.65
C ALA A 589 -22.32 52.80 -11.53
N ARG A 590 -23.56 52.71 -12.05
CA ARG A 590 -24.55 53.78 -11.94
C ARG A 590 -24.94 54.10 -10.50
N GLN A 591 -25.12 53.06 -9.67
CA GLN A 591 -25.47 53.25 -8.26
C GLN A 591 -24.35 53.96 -7.48
N GLN A 592 -23.09 53.65 -7.75
CA GLN A 592 -21.95 54.32 -7.13
C GLN A 592 -21.85 55.78 -7.57
N ALA A 593 -21.96 56.05 -8.87
CA ALA A 593 -21.91 57.41 -9.42
C ALA A 593 -23.03 58.30 -8.85
N ARG A 594 -24.24 57.74 -8.67
CA ARG A 594 -25.38 58.46 -8.06
C ARG A 594 -25.10 58.89 -6.62
N GLY A 595 -24.54 58.01 -5.79
CA GLY A 595 -24.20 58.35 -4.40
C GLY A 595 -23.18 59.48 -4.31
N THR A 596 -22.16 59.47 -5.17
CA THR A 596 -21.15 60.53 -5.24
C THR A 596 -21.73 61.85 -5.77
N ARG A 597 -22.61 61.78 -6.79
CA ARG A 597 -23.34 62.94 -7.31
C ARG A 597 -24.20 63.60 -6.23
N ASP A 598 -24.97 62.82 -5.47
CA ASP A 598 -25.86 63.34 -4.42
C ASP A 598 -25.07 64.10 -3.35
N LEU A 599 -23.88 63.58 -2.98
CA LEU A 599 -22.95 64.26 -2.08
C LEU A 599 -22.42 65.57 -2.67
N LEU A 600 -21.90 65.53 -3.90
CA LEU A 600 -21.33 66.71 -4.56
C LEU A 600 -22.38 67.80 -4.81
N GLU A 601 -23.62 67.42 -5.11
CA GLU A 601 -24.75 68.35 -5.32
C GLU A 601 -25.10 69.08 -4.02
N ASN A 602 -25.11 68.38 -2.88
CA ASN A 602 -25.30 69.00 -1.57
C ASN A 602 -24.16 69.96 -1.21
N LEU A 603 -22.90 69.54 -1.40
CA LEU A 603 -21.73 70.38 -1.14
C LEU A 603 -21.70 71.62 -2.05
N TRP A 604 -22.03 71.46 -3.33
CA TRP A 604 -22.10 72.55 -4.28
C TRP A 604 -23.20 73.56 -3.90
N SER A 605 -24.37 73.09 -3.48
CA SER A 605 -25.45 73.97 -3.02
C SER A 605 -25.05 74.77 -1.78
N GLN A 606 -24.33 74.16 -0.83
CA GLN A 606 -23.82 74.84 0.35
C GLN A 606 -22.75 75.87 0.00
N ALA A 607 -21.79 75.48 -0.85
CA ALA A 607 -20.75 76.37 -1.36
C ALA A 607 -21.33 77.59 -2.07
N LYS A 608 -22.36 77.40 -2.90
CA LYS A 608 -23.02 78.48 -3.64
C LYS A 608 -23.72 79.48 -2.72
N ALA A 609 -24.35 78.99 -1.65
CA ALA A 609 -24.94 79.85 -0.62
C ALA A 609 -23.86 80.67 0.10
N ASN A 610 -22.77 80.02 0.52
CA ASN A 610 -21.63 80.68 1.18
C ASN A 610 -20.92 81.69 0.28
N GLN A 611 -20.81 81.41 -1.03
CA GLN A 611 -20.29 82.35 -2.03
C GLN A 611 -21.15 83.61 -2.07
N THR A 612 -22.47 83.45 -2.18
CA THR A 612 -23.41 84.57 -2.24
C THR A 612 -23.34 85.41 -0.97
N GLU A 613 -23.28 84.77 0.20
CA GLU A 613 -23.13 85.44 1.49
C GLU A 613 -21.81 86.22 1.58
N ALA A 614 -20.70 85.64 1.13
CA ALA A 614 -19.39 86.30 1.13
C ALA A 614 -19.34 87.50 0.16
N GLU A 615 -19.95 87.36 -1.03
CA GLU A 615 -20.07 88.45 -2.02
C GLU A 615 -20.92 89.60 -1.47
N ASP A 616 -22.05 89.29 -0.81
CA ASP A 616 -22.91 90.30 -0.20
C ASP A 616 -22.25 90.98 1.01
N ALA A 617 -21.48 90.24 1.82
CA ALA A 617 -20.69 90.81 2.90
C ALA A 617 -19.62 91.80 2.38
N LEU A 618 -18.93 91.44 1.29
CA LEU A 618 -17.98 92.33 0.61
C LEU A 618 -18.67 93.57 0.03
N ARG A 619 -19.82 93.40 -0.64
CA ARG A 619 -20.61 94.52 -1.18
C ARG A 619 -21.09 95.48 -0.08
N LYS A 620 -21.60 94.96 1.04
CA LYS A 620 -22.03 95.76 2.20
C LYS A 620 -20.86 96.54 2.81
N TYR A 621 -19.69 95.93 2.91
CA TYR A 621 -18.48 96.60 3.39
C TYR A 621 -18.04 97.74 2.44
N GLN A 622 -18.02 97.48 1.12
CA GLN A 622 -17.69 98.48 0.10
C GLN A 622 -18.67 99.67 0.09
N ALA A 623 -19.96 99.41 0.32
CA ALA A 623 -20.99 100.45 0.41
C ALA A 623 -20.85 101.33 1.67
N LYS A 624 -20.41 100.76 2.79
CA LYS A 624 -20.27 101.46 4.08
C LYS A 624 -18.99 102.31 4.19
N ASN A 625 -17.90 101.88 3.55
CA ASN A 625 -16.56 102.46 3.75
C ASN A 625 -16.02 103.26 2.55
N GLY A 626 -16.86 103.61 1.57
CA GLY A 626 -16.52 104.58 0.52
C GLY A 626 -15.72 104.03 -0.67
N GLY A 627 -15.95 102.77 -1.06
CA GLY A 627 -15.41 102.19 -2.31
C GLY A 627 -14.19 101.27 -2.14
N THR A 628 -13.67 100.76 -3.26
CA THR A 628 -12.63 99.72 -3.34
C THR A 628 -11.28 100.20 -2.79
N LEU A 629 -10.83 99.58 -1.69
CA LEU A 629 -9.50 99.84 -1.12
C LEU A 629 -8.40 99.27 -2.05
N LYS A 630 -7.40 100.09 -2.42
CA LYS A 630 -6.25 99.64 -3.22
C LYS A 630 -5.23 98.94 -2.31
N LEU A 631 -5.24 97.62 -2.31
CA LEU A 631 -4.21 96.81 -1.65
C LEU A 631 -2.83 96.99 -2.33
N PRO A 632 -1.72 97.00 -1.57
CA PRO A 632 -0.37 96.89 -2.11
C PRO A 632 -0.23 95.65 -3.00
N GLU A 633 0.57 95.73 -4.08
CA GLU A 633 0.73 94.61 -5.02
C GLU A 633 1.29 93.34 -4.33
N GLU A 634 2.18 93.49 -3.35
CA GLU A 634 2.70 92.38 -2.53
C GLU A 634 1.58 91.67 -1.75
N ALA A 635 0.67 92.42 -1.14
CA ALA A 635 -0.46 91.88 -0.38
C ALA A 635 -1.47 91.14 -1.26
N LYS A 636 -1.67 91.57 -2.52
CA LYS A 636 -2.53 90.88 -3.49
C LYS A 636 -1.95 89.52 -3.91
N VAL A 637 -0.63 89.45 -4.11
CA VAL A 637 0.05 88.20 -4.47
C VAL A 637 -0.01 87.20 -3.31
N GLU A 638 0.22 87.63 -2.07
CA GLU A 638 0.08 86.78 -0.89
C GLU A 638 -1.38 86.31 -0.68
N LEU A 639 -2.36 87.18 -0.90
CA LEU A 639 -3.77 86.85 -0.78
C LEU A 639 -4.24 85.85 -1.83
N THR A 640 -3.84 86.02 -3.09
CA THR A 640 -4.16 85.07 -4.17
C THR A 640 -3.48 83.73 -3.96
N SER A 641 -2.24 83.72 -3.46
CA SER A 641 -1.51 82.51 -3.07
C SER A 641 -2.20 81.80 -1.91
N LEU A 642 -2.67 82.53 -0.89
CA LEU A 642 -3.44 81.97 0.21
C LEU A 642 -4.80 81.42 -0.26
N ALA A 643 -5.52 82.14 -1.12
CA ALA A 643 -6.79 81.66 -1.68
C ALA A 643 -6.60 80.41 -2.57
N ASN A 644 -5.49 80.33 -3.33
CA ASN A 644 -5.11 79.12 -4.07
C ASN A 644 -4.83 77.94 -3.13
N LEU A 645 -4.09 78.18 -2.06
CA LEU A 645 -3.74 77.15 -1.09
C LEU A 645 -4.99 76.67 -0.31
N GLU A 646 -5.85 77.58 0.14
CA GLU A 646 -7.14 77.23 0.76
C GLU A 646 -8.03 76.45 -0.22
N SER A 647 -8.04 76.81 -1.50
CA SER A 647 -8.73 76.03 -2.54
C SER A 647 -8.17 74.61 -2.68
N GLN A 648 -6.84 74.44 -2.67
CA GLN A 648 -6.20 73.11 -2.70
C GLN A 648 -6.51 72.29 -1.43
N LEU A 649 -6.57 72.95 -0.27
CA LEU A 649 -6.95 72.31 0.99
C LEU A 649 -8.40 71.80 0.93
N ASN A 650 -9.32 72.61 0.42
CA ASN A 650 -10.72 72.20 0.24
C ASN A 650 -10.85 71.03 -0.75
N ASP A 651 -10.05 71.00 -1.82
CA ASP A 651 -10.01 69.89 -2.78
C ASP A 651 -9.62 68.56 -2.11
N LEU A 652 -8.57 68.58 -1.29
CA LEU A 652 -8.13 67.43 -0.51
C LEU A 652 -9.19 66.97 0.49
N GLN A 653 -9.86 67.90 1.18
CA GLN A 653 -10.94 67.59 2.11
C GLN A 653 -12.12 66.90 1.41
N ILE A 654 -12.51 67.39 0.24
CA ILE A 654 -13.57 66.78 -0.58
C ILE A 654 -13.14 65.37 -1.00
N ASN A 655 -11.91 65.19 -1.46
CA ASN A 655 -11.38 63.87 -1.86
C ASN A 655 -11.33 62.89 -0.68
N ARG A 656 -10.98 63.37 0.52
CA ARG A 656 -11.06 62.58 1.75
C ARG A 656 -12.49 62.18 2.06
N GLU A 657 -13.43 63.12 2.00
CA GLU A 657 -14.85 62.84 2.28
C GLU A 657 -15.45 61.85 1.27
N ILE A 658 -15.05 61.91 0.00
CA ILE A 658 -15.41 60.92 -1.02
C ILE A 658 -14.84 59.53 -0.66
N ALA A 659 -13.56 59.44 -0.27
CA ALA A 659 -12.92 58.19 0.13
C ALA A 659 -13.54 57.58 1.40
N GLU A 660 -13.85 58.41 2.40
CA GLU A 660 -14.51 58.01 3.65
C GLU A 660 -15.93 57.47 3.38
N ASN A 661 -16.71 58.13 2.53
CA ASN A 661 -18.03 57.65 2.15
C ASN A 661 -17.98 56.34 1.35
N LYS A 662 -16.96 56.17 0.49
CA LYS A 662 -16.72 54.91 -0.23
C LYS A 662 -16.36 53.78 0.74
N LEU A 663 -15.52 54.04 1.74
CA LEU A 663 -15.19 53.09 2.79
C LEU A 663 -16.41 52.73 3.66
N ALA A 664 -17.23 53.72 4.03
CA ALA A 664 -18.46 53.52 4.80
C ALA A 664 -19.46 52.64 4.04
N TYR A 665 -19.58 52.85 2.72
CA TYR A 665 -20.40 52.01 1.85
C TYR A 665 -19.91 50.55 1.82
N LEU A 666 -18.59 50.31 1.75
CA LEU A 666 -18.00 48.97 1.79
C LEU A 666 -18.12 48.29 3.17
N LYS A 667 -18.10 49.08 4.27
CA LYS A 667 -18.33 48.60 5.64
C LYS A 667 -19.79 48.20 5.91
N GLY A 668 -20.73 48.59 5.05
CA GLY A 668 -22.13 48.17 5.11
C GLY A 668 -22.97 48.87 6.18
N ASP A 669 -22.43 49.83 6.92
CA ASP A 669 -23.14 50.54 7.98
C ASP A 669 -23.99 51.68 7.41
N LYS A 670 -25.27 51.38 7.18
CA LYS A 670 -26.30 52.41 7.02
C LYS A 670 -26.74 52.94 8.39
N LYS A 671 -25.96 53.82 9.02
CA LYS A 671 -26.42 54.99 9.83
C LYS A 671 -25.32 55.58 10.73
N LYS A 672 -25.32 56.92 10.74
CA LYS A 672 -24.67 57.92 11.61
C LYS A 672 -23.24 58.34 11.24
N PRO A 673 -23.01 59.64 10.95
CA PRO A 673 -21.68 60.25 11.02
C PRO A 673 -21.33 60.39 12.50
N GLY A 674 -20.54 59.45 12.99
CA GLY A 674 -20.10 59.36 14.36
C GLY A 674 -18.99 58.35 14.39
N GLY A 675 -17.78 58.84 14.14
CA GLY A 675 -16.60 58.01 13.98
C GLY A 675 -16.46 57.01 15.11
N MET A 676 -16.53 55.73 14.76
CA MET A 676 -15.79 54.73 15.52
C MET A 676 -14.32 54.98 15.16
N THR A 677 -13.69 55.88 15.92
CA THR A 677 -12.24 55.96 15.97
C THR A 677 -11.75 54.54 16.20
N LEU A 678 -10.99 54.03 15.24
CA LEU A 678 -10.07 52.91 15.43
C LEU A 678 -9.12 53.33 16.55
N ALA A 679 -9.59 53.17 17.78
CA ALA A 679 -8.89 53.55 18.98
C ALA A 679 -7.74 52.57 19.16
N ALA A 680 -6.55 53.09 18.83
CA ALA A 680 -5.28 52.83 19.47
C ALA A 680 -4.80 51.37 19.48
N ASP A 681 -4.44 50.85 18.31
CA ASP A 681 -3.26 49.99 18.26
C ASP A 681 -2.03 50.92 18.20
N PRO A 682 -1.17 50.95 19.24
CA PRO A 682 -0.02 51.88 19.31
C PRO A 682 0.90 51.75 18.09
N SER A 683 0.95 50.56 17.49
CA SER A 683 1.74 50.26 16.30
C SER A 683 1.22 50.99 15.05
N VAL A 684 -0.10 51.09 14.88
CA VAL A 684 -0.75 51.78 13.75
C VAL A 684 -0.63 53.29 13.90
N GLN A 685 -0.76 53.82 15.13
CA GLN A 685 -0.55 55.25 15.41
C GLN A 685 0.89 55.68 15.11
N ALA A 686 1.89 54.89 15.51
CA ALA A 686 3.30 55.20 15.21
C ALA A 686 3.58 55.25 13.69
N LEU A 687 2.94 54.39 12.89
CA LEU A 687 3.06 54.41 11.43
C LEU A 687 2.37 55.63 10.81
N ARG A 688 1.23 56.07 11.35
CA ARG A 688 0.55 57.30 10.92
C ARG A 688 1.41 58.55 11.20
N ASP A 689 1.97 58.64 12.39
CA ASP A 689 2.86 59.75 12.77
C ASP A 689 4.11 59.78 11.89
N ARG A 690 4.67 58.60 11.57
CA ARG A 690 5.81 58.49 10.66
C ARG A 690 5.46 58.95 9.25
N LEU A 691 4.28 58.59 8.75
CA LEU A 691 3.81 59.02 7.44
C LEU A 691 3.63 60.54 7.40
N ALA A 692 3.03 61.15 8.42
CA ALA A 692 2.86 62.61 8.52
C ALA A 692 4.22 63.35 8.55
N GLN A 693 5.21 62.83 9.27
CA GLN A 693 6.57 63.39 9.27
C GLN A 693 7.23 63.31 7.89
N LEU A 694 7.08 62.18 7.19
CA LEU A 694 7.66 61.99 5.86
C LEU A 694 6.98 62.87 4.81
N GLU A 695 5.66 63.05 4.86
CA GLU A 695 4.93 63.99 3.99
C GLU A 695 5.37 65.44 4.24
N THR A 696 5.56 65.83 5.51
CA THR A 696 6.10 67.16 5.86
C THR A 696 7.52 67.35 5.30
N LYS A 697 8.36 66.31 5.39
CA LYS A 697 9.73 66.30 4.85
C LYS A 697 9.72 66.38 3.33
N LEU A 698 8.85 65.63 2.66
CA LEU A 698 8.68 65.67 1.21
C LEU A 698 8.27 67.08 0.78
N ALA A 699 7.27 67.66 1.44
CA ALA A 699 6.77 68.99 1.14
C ALA A 699 7.89 70.06 1.23
N ALA A 700 8.78 69.96 2.22
CA ALA A 700 9.94 70.85 2.38
C ALA A 700 11.06 70.61 1.35
N LEU A 701 11.21 69.38 0.85
CA LEU A 701 12.18 69.03 -0.19
C LEU A 701 11.69 69.46 -1.58
N THR A 702 10.41 69.26 -1.90
CA THR A 702 9.79 69.67 -3.17
C THR A 702 9.74 71.19 -3.35
N GLU A 703 9.89 71.97 -2.27
CA GLU A 703 10.01 73.42 -2.34
C GLU A 703 11.38 73.88 -2.87
N LYS A 704 12.41 73.05 -2.70
CA LYS A 704 13.80 73.37 -3.04
C LYS A 704 14.35 72.57 -4.22
N TYR A 705 13.77 71.40 -4.47
CA TYR A 705 14.27 70.42 -5.42
C TYR A 705 13.14 69.94 -6.33
N THR A 706 13.47 69.62 -7.58
CA THR A 706 12.53 69.00 -8.53
C THR A 706 12.25 67.55 -8.16
N ASP A 707 11.14 67.01 -8.67
CA ASP A 707 10.68 65.63 -8.39
C ASP A 707 11.70 64.55 -8.78
N GLN A 708 12.64 64.85 -9.67
CA GLN A 708 13.69 63.94 -10.11
C GLN A 708 14.93 63.93 -9.18
N HIS A 709 14.99 64.81 -8.17
CA HIS A 709 16.13 64.89 -7.28
C HIS A 709 16.21 63.66 -6.34
N PRO A 710 17.39 63.06 -6.11
CA PRO A 710 17.53 61.82 -5.34
C PRO A 710 16.92 61.88 -3.93
N SER A 711 16.99 63.02 -3.24
CA SER A 711 16.41 63.16 -1.90
C SER A 711 14.87 63.18 -1.91
N VAL A 712 14.25 63.67 -2.98
CA VAL A 712 12.80 63.66 -3.16
C VAL A 712 12.35 62.24 -3.50
N GLN A 713 13.07 61.54 -4.37
CA GLN A 713 12.80 60.13 -4.70
C GLN A 713 12.93 59.22 -3.48
N ASN A 714 13.96 59.43 -2.64
CA ASN A 714 14.12 58.68 -1.40
C ASN A 714 12.97 58.95 -0.41
N ALA A 715 12.55 60.21 -0.26
CA ALA A 715 11.41 60.53 0.60
C ALA A 715 10.10 59.93 0.06
N GLN A 716 9.90 59.93 -1.26
CA GLN A 716 8.75 59.25 -1.90
C GLN A 716 8.80 57.73 -1.70
N ALA A 717 9.97 57.11 -1.80
CA ALA A 717 10.16 55.68 -1.54
C ALA A 717 9.87 55.32 -0.06
N ASP A 718 10.36 56.13 0.89
CA ASP A 718 10.10 55.96 2.32
C ASP A 718 8.59 56.07 2.64
N ILE A 719 7.88 56.98 1.96
CA ILE A 719 6.41 57.13 2.08
C ILE A 719 5.72 55.88 1.55
N GLN A 720 6.09 55.40 0.36
CA GLN A 720 5.52 54.18 -0.22
C GLN A 720 5.75 52.95 0.67
N GLU A 721 6.96 52.80 1.23
CA GLU A 721 7.27 51.72 2.16
C GLU A 721 6.40 51.81 3.42
N THR A 722 6.27 53.01 3.99
CA THR A 722 5.45 53.25 5.19
C THR A 722 3.97 52.97 4.93
N GLN A 723 3.45 53.36 3.77
CA GLN A 723 2.09 53.05 3.31
C GLN A 723 1.86 51.55 3.18
N GLN A 724 2.82 50.79 2.64
CA GLN A 724 2.72 49.33 2.53
C GLN A 724 2.71 48.65 3.91
N ARG A 725 3.56 49.12 4.84
CA ARG A 725 3.58 48.61 6.23
C ARG A 725 2.27 48.93 6.96
N LEU A 726 1.70 50.11 6.73
CA LEU A 726 0.40 50.51 7.28
C LEU A 726 -0.73 49.63 6.70
N ALA A 727 -0.73 49.38 5.38
CA ALA A 727 -1.69 48.48 4.73
C ALA A 727 -1.60 47.03 5.25
N ALA A 728 -0.40 46.57 5.62
CA ALA A 728 -0.20 45.25 6.23
C ALA A 728 -0.70 45.19 7.68
N ALA A 729 -0.49 46.26 8.46
CA ALA A 729 -0.94 46.36 9.85
C ALA A 729 -2.48 46.45 9.99
N LEU A 730 -3.15 47.03 8.99
CA LEU A 730 -4.61 47.17 8.95
C LEU A 730 -5.35 45.90 8.47
N GLN A 731 -4.63 44.85 8.04
CA GLN A 731 -5.26 43.58 7.67
C GLN A 731 -5.69 42.81 8.92
N PRO A 732 -6.95 42.32 9.01
CA PRO A 732 -7.41 41.62 10.20
C PRO A 732 -6.62 40.33 10.43
N GLN A 733 -5.91 40.24 11.56
CA GLN A 733 -5.36 38.98 12.04
C GLN A 733 -6.51 38.03 12.37
N GLN A 734 -6.76 37.04 11.51
CA GLN A 734 -7.71 35.96 11.77
C GLN A 734 -7.16 35.03 12.86
N SER A 735 -7.37 35.41 14.12
CA SER A 735 -7.23 34.48 15.25
C SER A 735 -8.50 33.63 15.34
N PRO A 736 -8.41 32.28 15.27
CA PRO A 736 -9.57 31.43 15.46
C PRO A 736 -10.02 31.51 16.92
N ARG A 737 -11.15 32.20 17.16
CA ARG A 737 -11.82 32.16 18.47
C ARG A 737 -12.48 30.79 18.65
N PRO A 738 -12.20 30.04 19.73
CA PRO A 738 -12.91 28.80 20.02
C PRO A 738 -14.31 29.13 20.53
N GLY A 739 -15.36 28.62 19.86
CA GLY A 739 -16.69 28.51 20.47
C GLY A 739 -17.87 29.22 19.80
N GLY A 740 -17.80 29.59 18.52
CA GLY A 740 -18.97 30.12 17.80
C GLY A 740 -19.16 29.44 16.44
N ALA A 741 -20.23 28.68 16.28
CA ALA A 741 -20.63 28.12 15.00
C ALA A 741 -21.09 29.25 14.06
N GLN A 742 -20.15 29.82 13.32
CA GLN A 742 -20.45 30.61 12.11
C GLN A 742 -20.13 29.75 10.89
N VAL A 743 -21.10 29.69 9.99
CA VAL A 743 -20.97 29.07 8.66
C VAL A 743 -19.76 29.70 7.97
N PRO A 744 -18.81 28.90 7.44
CA PRO A 744 -17.60 29.44 6.81
C PRO A 744 -17.97 30.08 5.48
N LEU A 745 -18.24 31.38 5.47
CA LEU A 745 -18.08 32.20 4.27
C LEU A 745 -16.57 32.28 3.97
N ARG A 746 -16.23 32.14 2.68
CA ARG A 746 -14.89 31.71 2.21
C ARG A 746 -13.77 32.70 2.59
N PRO A 747 -12.57 32.22 2.98
CA PRO A 747 -11.45 33.08 3.44
C PRO A 747 -10.92 34.08 2.39
N VAL A 748 -11.06 33.76 1.10
CA VAL A 748 -10.46 34.54 0.01
C VAL A 748 -11.26 35.82 -0.28
N GLU A 749 -12.59 35.75 -0.18
CA GLU A 749 -13.49 36.89 -0.42
C GLU A 749 -13.32 37.94 0.69
N ASN A 750 -13.28 37.50 1.95
CA ASN A 750 -12.99 38.38 3.09
C ASN A 750 -11.58 38.99 2.99
N ALA A 751 -10.60 38.24 2.48
CA ALA A 751 -9.23 38.72 2.32
C ALA A 751 -9.09 39.79 1.21
N GLN A 752 -9.84 39.67 0.11
CA GLN A 752 -9.83 40.68 -0.96
C GLN A 752 -10.60 41.94 -0.54
N LEU A 753 -11.77 41.79 0.09
CA LEU A 753 -12.53 42.92 0.61
C LEU A 753 -11.73 43.66 1.70
N SER A 754 -11.09 42.95 2.61
CA SER A 754 -10.24 43.57 3.64
C SER A 754 -9.03 44.29 3.05
N LYS A 755 -8.47 43.81 1.94
CA LYS A 755 -7.36 44.50 1.24
C LYS A 755 -7.83 45.82 0.62
N GLN A 756 -9.01 45.85 0.01
CA GLN A 756 -9.57 47.08 -0.56
C GLN A 756 -9.93 48.10 0.53
N MET A 757 -10.49 47.64 1.65
CA MET A 757 -10.77 48.50 2.80
C MET A 757 -9.47 49.08 3.39
N ALA A 758 -8.44 48.24 3.55
CA ALA A 758 -7.14 48.70 4.02
C ALA A 758 -6.49 49.71 3.06
N ALA A 759 -6.63 49.53 1.74
CA ALA A 759 -6.12 50.48 0.75
C ALA A 759 -6.80 51.85 0.86
N LEU A 760 -8.13 51.89 1.03
CA LEU A 760 -8.89 53.12 1.25
C LEU A 760 -8.54 53.79 2.60
N ASP A 761 -8.37 53.00 3.67
CA ASP A 761 -7.94 53.52 4.97
C ASP A 761 -6.53 54.16 4.88
N VAL A 762 -5.60 53.59 4.12
CA VAL A 762 -4.27 54.19 3.85
C VAL A 762 -4.39 55.48 3.05
N GLU A 763 -5.25 55.49 2.03
CA GLU A 763 -5.52 56.68 1.21
C GLU A 763 -6.06 57.84 2.06
N ILE A 764 -7.06 57.58 2.91
CA ILE A 764 -7.63 58.57 3.83
C ILE A 764 -6.56 59.15 4.77
N VAL A 765 -5.71 58.30 5.36
CA VAL A 765 -4.61 58.74 6.24
C VAL A 765 -3.61 59.60 5.46
N SER A 766 -3.30 59.25 4.22
CA SER A 766 -2.37 60.03 3.38
C SER A 766 -2.94 61.39 2.99
N LEU A 767 -4.25 61.48 2.71
CA LEU A 767 -4.94 62.74 2.43
C LEU A 767 -4.97 63.63 3.68
N GLN A 768 -5.26 63.06 4.85
CA GLN A 768 -5.23 63.78 6.14
C GLN A 768 -3.85 64.38 6.43
N ALA A 769 -2.77 63.61 6.25
CA ALA A 769 -1.41 64.12 6.44
C ALA A 769 -1.09 65.29 5.49
N LYS A 770 -1.53 65.22 4.23
CA LYS A 770 -1.35 66.31 3.25
C LYS A 770 -2.16 67.55 3.64
N GLU A 771 -3.41 67.38 4.08
CA GLU A 771 -4.23 68.46 4.60
C GLU A 771 -3.53 69.20 5.75
N ASP A 772 -3.00 68.47 6.74
CA ASP A 772 -2.31 69.06 7.89
C ASP A 772 -1.09 69.90 7.45
N THR A 773 -0.30 69.42 6.49
CA THR A 773 0.87 70.16 5.97
C THR A 773 0.47 71.45 5.25
N LEU A 774 -0.57 71.40 4.41
CA LEU A 774 -1.08 72.59 3.73
C LEU A 774 -1.74 73.54 4.73
N GLN A 775 -2.47 73.04 5.72
CA GLN A 775 -3.09 73.86 6.75
C GLN A 775 -2.04 74.61 7.59
N GLN A 776 -0.92 73.97 7.92
CA GLN A 776 0.21 74.64 8.57
C GLN A 776 0.80 75.75 7.69
N ARG A 777 0.92 75.54 6.38
CA ARG A 777 1.38 76.56 5.42
C ARG A 777 0.39 77.72 5.31
N ALA A 778 -0.91 77.43 5.16
CA ALA A 778 -1.98 78.43 5.16
C ALA A 778 -1.93 79.29 6.42
N ASN A 779 -1.74 78.67 7.60
CA ASN A 779 -1.64 79.38 8.87
C ASN A 779 -0.39 80.28 8.96
N ARG A 780 0.73 79.91 8.32
CA ARG A 780 1.93 80.77 8.25
C ARG A 780 1.67 82.00 7.38
N LEU A 781 1.11 81.83 6.17
CA LEU A 781 0.72 82.96 5.31
C LEU A 781 -0.37 83.83 5.93
N ARG A 782 -1.32 83.22 6.65
CA ARG A 782 -2.36 83.96 7.37
C ARG A 782 -1.76 84.88 8.45
N ARG A 783 -0.66 84.45 9.09
CA ARG A 783 0.06 85.26 10.08
C ARG A 783 0.85 86.40 9.44
N SER A 784 1.43 86.21 8.24
CA SER A 784 2.09 87.32 7.51
C SER A 784 1.08 88.40 7.11
N LEU A 785 -0.12 87.99 6.67
CA LEU A 785 -1.20 88.91 6.31
C LEU A 785 -1.80 89.66 7.52
N SER A 786 -1.68 89.14 8.75
CA SER A 786 -2.16 89.82 9.96
C SER A 786 -1.27 90.97 10.47
N ALA A 787 -0.16 91.29 9.78
CA ALA A 787 0.70 92.44 10.09
C ALA A 787 0.23 93.78 9.46
N MET A 788 -0.89 93.76 8.71
CA MET A 788 -1.45 94.92 8.00
C MET A 788 -2.36 95.80 8.90
N SER A 789 -2.72 97.01 8.45
CA SER A 789 -3.61 97.89 9.24
C SER A 789 -5.03 97.31 9.37
N GLY A 790 -5.75 97.62 10.46
CA GLY A 790 -7.02 96.96 10.79
C GLY A 790 -8.11 97.02 9.71
N ARG A 791 -8.17 98.10 8.90
CA ARG A 791 -9.14 98.24 7.78
C ARG A 791 -8.75 97.43 6.54
N GLU A 792 -7.45 97.29 6.28
CA GLU A 792 -6.92 96.46 5.19
C GLU A 792 -7.09 94.97 5.51
N GLN A 793 -6.97 94.61 6.78
CA GLN A 793 -7.18 93.24 7.26
C GLN A 793 -8.65 92.78 7.11
N GLU A 794 -9.62 93.64 7.44
CA GLU A 794 -11.04 93.31 7.28
C GLU A 794 -11.44 93.18 5.80
N TYR A 795 -10.95 94.09 4.95
CA TYR A 795 -11.20 94.06 3.51
C TYR A 795 -10.55 92.85 2.81
N SER A 796 -9.28 92.56 3.11
CA SER A 796 -8.56 91.40 2.57
C SER A 796 -9.17 90.07 3.04
N GLY A 797 -9.69 90.02 4.28
CA GLY A 797 -10.43 88.88 4.80
C GLY A 797 -11.69 88.56 4.00
N LEU A 798 -12.50 89.58 3.68
CA LEU A 798 -13.71 89.46 2.86
C LEU A 798 -13.38 89.12 1.39
N LEU A 799 -12.38 89.77 0.81
CA LEU A 799 -11.95 89.50 -0.58
C LEU A 799 -11.42 88.07 -0.74
N ARG A 800 -10.62 87.59 0.23
CA ARG A 800 -10.17 86.20 0.29
C ARG A 800 -11.36 85.25 0.39
N ALA A 801 -12.33 85.53 1.26
CA ALA A 801 -13.51 84.69 1.41
C ALA A 801 -14.27 84.53 0.08
N VAL A 802 -14.48 85.63 -0.65
CA VAL A 802 -15.06 85.58 -2.00
C VAL A 802 -14.20 84.74 -2.96
N MET A 803 -12.89 84.99 -3.04
CA MET A 803 -12.00 84.23 -3.93
C MET A 803 -11.97 82.73 -3.63
N THR A 804 -11.91 82.35 -2.36
CA THR A 804 -11.88 80.94 -1.93
C THR A 804 -13.23 80.26 -2.24
N GLN A 805 -14.36 80.92 -1.97
CA GLN A 805 -15.69 80.35 -2.24
C GLN A 805 -16.02 80.23 -3.74
N THR A 806 -15.61 81.22 -4.57
CA THR A 806 -15.78 81.14 -6.02
C THR A 806 -15.01 79.95 -6.61
N LYS A 807 -13.73 79.80 -6.25
CA LYS A 807 -12.90 78.68 -6.72
C LYS A 807 -13.45 77.32 -6.28
N LEU A 808 -13.91 77.22 -5.04
CA LEU A 808 -14.53 76.00 -4.52
C LEU A 808 -15.82 75.66 -5.28
N THR A 809 -16.64 76.66 -5.59
CA THR A 809 -17.89 76.48 -6.35
C THR A 809 -17.61 76.02 -7.78
N ASP A 810 -16.60 76.59 -8.44
CA ASP A 810 -16.19 76.21 -9.80
C ASP A 810 -15.68 74.75 -9.82
N MET A 811 -14.79 74.40 -8.87
CA MET A 811 -14.26 73.05 -8.72
C MET A 811 -15.36 72.01 -8.43
N LEU A 812 -16.29 72.31 -7.54
CA LEU A 812 -17.41 71.42 -7.23
C LEU A 812 -18.37 71.29 -8.42
N SER A 813 -18.59 72.37 -9.18
CA SER A 813 -19.38 72.33 -10.41
C SER A 813 -18.75 71.38 -11.42
N ASP A 814 -17.44 71.53 -11.66
CA ASP A 814 -16.69 70.63 -12.52
C ASP A 814 -16.89 69.19 -12.02
N LYS A 815 -16.55 68.88 -10.76
CA LYS A 815 -16.65 67.50 -10.21
C LYS A 815 -18.07 66.93 -10.32
N LEU A 816 -19.09 67.76 -10.12
CA LEU A 816 -20.49 67.38 -10.27
C LEU A 816 -20.83 67.07 -11.74
N THR A 817 -20.30 67.83 -12.71
CA THR A 817 -20.48 67.50 -14.12
C THR A 817 -19.82 66.17 -14.49
N ALA A 818 -18.62 65.88 -13.96
CA ALA A 818 -17.97 64.58 -14.09
C ALA A 818 -18.86 63.44 -13.55
N ALA A 819 -19.35 63.59 -12.31
CA ALA A 819 -20.22 62.59 -11.69
C ALA A 819 -21.52 62.37 -12.48
N ARG A 820 -22.14 63.45 -13.00
CA ARG A 820 -23.34 63.38 -13.86
C ARG A 820 -23.05 62.72 -15.22
N ILE A 821 -21.88 62.95 -15.80
CA ILE A 821 -21.44 62.28 -17.03
C ILE A 821 -21.29 60.79 -16.74
N THR A 822 -20.59 60.39 -15.68
CA THR A 822 -20.40 58.98 -15.32
C THR A 822 -21.72 58.26 -14.99
N GLU A 823 -22.67 58.93 -14.33
CA GLU A 823 -24.00 58.37 -14.05
C GLU A 823 -24.81 58.12 -15.34
N ARG A 824 -24.76 59.06 -16.28
CA ARG A 824 -25.51 58.98 -17.56
C ARG A 824 -24.77 58.17 -18.62
N SER A 825 -23.45 58.04 -18.50
CA SER A 825 -22.61 57.36 -19.47
C SER A 825 -22.76 55.85 -19.31
N GLN A 826 -23.22 55.19 -20.37
CA GLN A 826 -23.24 53.73 -20.46
C GLN A 826 -21.87 53.18 -20.86
N ILE A 827 -20.77 53.67 -20.27
CA ILE A 827 -19.44 53.12 -20.55
C ILE A 827 -19.46 51.65 -20.11
N ARG A 828 -19.48 50.76 -21.12
CA ARG A 828 -19.35 49.33 -20.91
C ARG A 828 -17.89 49.03 -20.68
N SER A 829 -17.49 48.95 -19.42
CA SER A 829 -16.16 48.48 -19.01
C SER A 829 -15.85 47.05 -19.46
N ILE A 830 -16.88 46.27 -19.81
CA ILE A 830 -16.81 44.89 -20.29
C ILE A 830 -17.27 44.85 -21.76
N HIS A 831 -16.37 44.44 -22.65
CA HIS A 831 -16.67 44.14 -24.05
C HIS A 831 -16.77 42.64 -24.28
N VAL A 832 -17.72 42.21 -25.09
CA VAL A 832 -17.84 40.79 -25.48
C VAL A 832 -16.95 40.56 -26.71
N ILE A 833 -16.01 39.62 -26.61
CA ILE A 833 -15.19 39.20 -27.77
C ILE A 833 -15.95 38.13 -28.55
N ASP A 834 -16.38 37.07 -27.86
CA ASP A 834 -17.08 35.95 -28.47
C ASP A 834 -18.14 35.38 -27.52
N LEU A 835 -19.29 35.02 -28.08
CA LEU A 835 -20.39 34.37 -27.36
C LEU A 835 -20.22 32.86 -27.43
N ALA A 836 -20.86 32.13 -26.51
CA ALA A 836 -20.78 30.69 -26.50
C ALA A 836 -21.53 30.08 -27.69
N ASN A 837 -20.85 29.19 -28.41
CA ASN A 837 -21.39 28.42 -29.52
C ASN A 837 -21.91 27.04 -29.07
N LEU A 838 -22.84 26.46 -29.82
CA LEU A 838 -23.40 25.13 -29.54
C LEU A 838 -22.32 24.04 -29.70
N PRO A 839 -21.93 23.32 -28.62
CA PRO A 839 -20.87 22.32 -28.69
C PRO A 839 -21.34 21.07 -29.45
N ARG A 840 -20.60 20.69 -30.50
CA ARG A 840 -20.92 19.53 -31.37
C ARG A 840 -20.44 18.19 -30.80
N GLN A 841 -19.46 18.21 -29.90
CA GLN A 841 -18.87 17.01 -29.31
C GLN A 841 -18.85 17.10 -27.78
N PRO A 842 -19.06 15.98 -27.06
CA PRO A 842 -18.93 15.96 -25.62
C PRO A 842 -17.48 16.19 -25.20
N SER A 843 -17.29 16.92 -24.11
CA SER A 843 -15.98 17.23 -23.53
C SER A 843 -15.27 15.93 -23.10
N PRO A 844 -14.00 15.71 -23.49
CA PRO A 844 -13.26 14.49 -23.19
C PRO A 844 -12.79 14.48 -21.73
N ARG A 845 -13.71 14.43 -20.77
CA ARG A 845 -13.39 14.36 -19.34
C ARG A 845 -13.46 12.91 -18.84
N GLN A 846 -12.28 12.27 -18.90
CA GLN A 846 -11.82 11.16 -18.04
C GLN A 846 -12.12 9.66 -18.36
N PRO A 847 -12.61 9.20 -19.53
CA PRO A 847 -12.71 7.74 -19.76
C PRO A 847 -11.33 7.09 -19.88
N LEU A 848 -10.33 7.80 -20.44
CA LEU A 848 -8.98 7.26 -20.68
C LEU A 848 -8.27 6.82 -19.39
N LYS A 849 -8.48 7.53 -18.28
CA LYS A 849 -7.81 7.20 -17.00
C LYS A 849 -8.38 5.94 -16.37
N LEU A 850 -9.70 5.75 -16.45
CA LEU A 850 -10.37 4.53 -15.96
C LEU A 850 -10.03 3.32 -16.83
N ILE A 851 -9.94 3.50 -18.15
CA ILE A 851 -9.46 2.47 -19.08
C ILE A 851 -8.02 2.08 -18.76
N LEU A 852 -7.15 3.05 -18.46
CA LEU A 852 -5.76 2.80 -18.05
C LEU A 852 -5.69 2.00 -16.73
N PHE A 853 -6.53 2.33 -15.73
CA PHE A 853 -6.63 1.55 -14.50
C PHE A 853 -7.16 0.13 -14.73
N GLY A 854 -8.16 -0.05 -15.60
CA GLY A 854 -8.66 -1.37 -16.00
C GLY A 854 -7.58 -2.22 -16.69
N LEU A 855 -6.78 -1.60 -17.56
CA LEU A 855 -5.69 -2.26 -18.29
C LEU A 855 -4.55 -2.70 -17.35
N VAL A 856 -4.10 -1.80 -16.47
CA VAL A 856 -3.05 -2.11 -15.48
C VAL A 856 -3.55 -3.13 -14.44
N GLY A 857 -4.79 -2.96 -13.96
CA GLY A 857 -5.41 -3.88 -13.00
C GLY A 857 -5.65 -5.28 -13.58
N GLY A 858 -6.13 -5.37 -14.82
CA GLY A 858 -6.32 -6.64 -15.52
C GLY A 858 -5.01 -7.39 -15.76
N LEU A 859 -3.93 -6.66 -16.10
CA LEU A 859 -2.61 -7.27 -16.28
C LEU A 859 -2.08 -7.81 -14.94
N GLY A 860 -2.22 -7.03 -13.87
CA GLY A 860 -1.85 -7.43 -12.52
C GLY A 860 -2.61 -8.68 -12.05
N PHE A 861 -3.94 -8.72 -12.26
CA PHE A 861 -4.76 -9.87 -11.93
C PHE A 861 -4.39 -11.12 -12.75
N GLY A 862 -4.14 -10.96 -14.05
CA GLY A 862 -3.71 -12.05 -14.93
C GLY A 862 -2.37 -12.65 -14.50
N ILE A 863 -1.38 -11.82 -14.16
CA ILE A 863 -0.07 -12.27 -13.65
C ILE A 863 -0.24 -12.94 -12.27
N GLY A 864 -1.03 -12.35 -11.38
CA GLY A 864 -1.28 -12.90 -10.04
C GLY A 864 -1.99 -14.26 -10.07
N ALA A 865 -3.01 -14.42 -10.91
CA ALA A 865 -3.71 -15.68 -11.08
C ALA A 865 -2.79 -16.77 -11.67
N ALA A 866 -1.94 -16.41 -12.63
CA ALA A 866 -1.01 -17.34 -13.26
C ALA A 866 0.12 -17.76 -12.31
N THR A 867 0.68 -16.85 -11.51
CA THR A 867 1.69 -17.18 -10.48
C THR A 867 1.09 -18.00 -9.34
N LEU A 868 -0.13 -17.68 -8.90
CA LEU A 868 -0.84 -18.47 -7.88
C LEU A 868 -1.13 -19.89 -8.38
N ARG A 869 -1.61 -20.03 -9.61
CA ARG A 869 -1.81 -21.34 -10.24
C ARG A 869 -0.51 -22.15 -10.28
N GLU A 870 0.58 -21.51 -10.70
CA GLU A 870 1.91 -22.14 -10.78
C GLU A 870 2.40 -22.56 -9.39
N TYR A 871 2.22 -21.69 -8.39
CA TYR A 871 2.57 -21.97 -6.99
C TYR A 871 1.79 -23.16 -6.42
N MET A 872 0.52 -23.32 -6.80
CA MET A 872 -0.29 -24.47 -6.40
C MET A 872 0.14 -25.78 -7.09
N THR A 873 0.74 -25.70 -8.29
CA THR A 873 1.30 -26.85 -9.01
C THR A 873 2.79 -27.02 -8.73
N GLN A 874 3.15 -27.53 -7.55
CA GLN A 874 4.54 -27.90 -7.21
C GLN A 874 4.97 -29.21 -7.89
N ILE A 875 5.31 -29.14 -9.18
CA ILE A 875 5.86 -30.25 -9.97
C ILE A 875 7.38 -30.30 -9.75
N VAL A 876 7.95 -31.52 -9.70
CA VAL A 876 9.39 -31.72 -9.57
C VAL A 876 10.04 -31.66 -10.95
N GLU A 877 10.97 -30.72 -11.12
CA GLU A 877 11.62 -30.43 -12.41
C GLU A 877 13.14 -30.38 -12.30
N THR A 878 13.72 -30.65 -11.13
CA THR A 878 15.18 -30.75 -11.00
C THR A 878 15.57 -31.88 -10.06
N GLU A 879 16.76 -32.44 -10.27
CA GLU A 879 17.33 -33.45 -9.37
C GLU A 879 17.52 -32.90 -7.95
N GLN A 880 17.92 -31.64 -7.84
CA GLN A 880 18.05 -30.95 -6.55
C GLN A 880 16.71 -30.90 -5.82
N GLU A 881 15.61 -30.62 -6.52
CA GLU A 881 14.28 -30.65 -5.91
C GLU A 881 13.87 -32.06 -5.45
N VAL A 882 14.28 -33.12 -6.17
CA VAL A 882 14.08 -34.50 -5.73
C VAL A 882 14.81 -34.73 -4.42
N ILE A 883 16.11 -34.45 -4.37
CA ILE A 883 16.96 -34.65 -3.19
C ILE A 883 16.45 -33.83 -2.01
N HIS A 884 16.06 -32.56 -2.22
CA HIS A 884 15.50 -31.73 -1.16
C HIS A 884 14.10 -32.17 -0.71
N ALA A 885 13.31 -32.77 -1.60
CA ALA A 885 11.98 -33.24 -1.26
C ALA A 885 12.00 -34.55 -0.49
N THR A 886 12.88 -35.49 -0.88
CA THR A 886 12.89 -36.87 -0.36
C THR A 886 14.10 -37.18 0.52
N GLY A 887 15.23 -36.49 0.37
CA GLY A 887 16.51 -36.89 0.98
C GLY A 887 17.07 -38.19 0.39
N LEU A 888 16.53 -38.68 -0.72
CA LEU A 888 17.02 -39.88 -1.42
C LEU A 888 17.99 -39.48 -2.55
N PRO A 889 19.01 -40.31 -2.85
CA PRO A 889 19.90 -40.07 -3.97
C PRO A 889 19.17 -40.25 -5.31
N VAL A 890 19.55 -39.45 -6.30
CA VAL A 890 19.11 -39.65 -7.70
C VAL A 890 20.10 -40.58 -8.39
N LEU A 891 19.63 -41.73 -8.86
CA LEU A 891 20.48 -42.76 -9.51
C LEU A 891 20.83 -42.38 -10.95
N GLY A 892 19.95 -41.60 -11.60
CA GLY A 892 20.14 -41.13 -12.96
C GLY A 892 18.86 -40.59 -13.59
N SER A 893 19.02 -40.08 -14.80
CA SER A 893 18.08 -39.15 -15.44
C SER A 893 17.89 -39.52 -16.91
N ILE A 894 16.81 -40.22 -17.26
CA ILE A 894 16.58 -40.76 -18.61
C ILE A 894 15.88 -39.72 -19.52
N PRO A 895 16.49 -39.32 -20.65
CA PRO A 895 15.88 -38.40 -21.62
C PRO A 895 14.76 -39.03 -22.47
N ILE A 896 13.86 -38.18 -22.99
CA ILE A 896 12.83 -38.62 -23.95
C ILE A 896 13.50 -39.11 -25.23
N ALA A 897 13.20 -40.34 -25.66
CA ALA A 897 13.68 -40.90 -26.93
C ALA A 897 13.05 -40.16 -28.14
N GLU A 898 13.87 -39.64 -29.07
CA GLU A 898 13.42 -38.90 -30.26
C GLU A 898 13.04 -39.80 -31.45
N HIS A 899 13.57 -41.03 -31.50
CA HIS A 899 13.25 -42.04 -32.52
C HIS A 899 12.87 -43.34 -31.83
N ILE A 900 11.58 -43.65 -31.88
CA ILE A 900 11.00 -44.88 -31.36
C ILE A 900 10.45 -45.62 -32.58
N GLU A 901 11.14 -46.65 -33.03
CA GLU A 901 10.49 -47.69 -33.83
C GLU A 901 9.71 -48.56 -32.84
N PRO A 902 8.37 -48.56 -32.89
CA PRO A 902 7.59 -49.48 -32.08
C PRO A 902 7.84 -50.91 -32.58
N LEU A 903 8.03 -51.86 -31.66
CA LEU A 903 8.18 -53.29 -31.97
C LEU A 903 6.99 -53.84 -32.79
N VAL A 904 5.80 -53.25 -32.67
CA VAL A 904 4.58 -53.64 -33.41
C VAL A 904 3.80 -52.42 -33.91
N LYS A 905 3.30 -52.46 -35.16
CA LYS A 905 2.36 -51.46 -35.71
C LYS A 905 0.99 -51.60 -35.03
N GLY A 906 0.72 -50.82 -33.98
CA GLY A 906 -0.57 -50.77 -33.27
C GLY A 906 -0.86 -49.42 -32.60
N PRO A 907 -2.07 -49.22 -32.02
CA PRO A 907 -2.48 -47.95 -31.42
C PRO A 907 -1.52 -47.49 -30.30
N ARG A 908 -1.04 -46.25 -30.46
CA ARG A 908 0.22 -45.71 -29.94
C ARG A 908 0.37 -45.51 -28.42
N GLU A 909 -0.63 -45.74 -27.59
CA GLU A 909 -0.69 -45.01 -26.31
C GLU A 909 -0.26 -45.73 -25.02
N GLN A 910 0.02 -47.04 -24.99
CA GLN A 910 0.16 -47.75 -23.70
C GLN A 910 1.25 -48.83 -23.58
N GLN A 911 2.15 -49.01 -24.54
CA GLN A 911 3.19 -50.05 -24.45
C GLN A 911 4.54 -49.49 -23.96
N PRO A 912 5.28 -50.20 -23.09
CA PRO A 912 6.62 -49.79 -22.69
C PRO A 912 7.60 -49.94 -23.86
N VAL A 913 8.57 -49.04 -23.95
CA VAL A 913 9.44 -48.87 -25.12
C VAL A 913 10.85 -49.37 -24.81
N LEU A 914 11.46 -50.16 -25.70
CA LEU A 914 12.88 -50.52 -25.63
C LEU A 914 13.71 -49.47 -26.39
N PHE A 915 14.78 -48.97 -25.77
CA PHE A 915 15.69 -48.01 -26.37
C PHE A 915 16.73 -48.74 -27.23
N GLY A 916 16.99 -48.25 -28.45
CA GLY A 916 18.07 -48.76 -29.31
C GLY A 916 17.77 -50.08 -30.03
N SER A 917 16.59 -50.22 -30.63
CA SER A 917 16.31 -51.30 -31.59
C SER A 917 16.72 -50.83 -33.00
N GLY A 918 17.92 -51.21 -33.45
CA GLY A 918 18.51 -50.85 -34.75
C GLY A 918 20.04 -50.65 -34.67
N ASP A 919 20.72 -50.56 -35.82
CA ASP A 919 22.20 -50.50 -36.01
C ASP A 919 22.96 -49.37 -35.27
N VAL A 920 22.28 -48.59 -34.44
CA VAL A 920 22.87 -47.47 -33.68
C VAL A 920 22.98 -47.86 -32.20
N PHE A 921 24.12 -48.42 -31.82
CA PHE A 921 24.47 -48.86 -30.45
C PHE A 921 24.55 -47.72 -29.41
N TYR A 922 24.53 -46.45 -29.84
CA TYR A 922 24.63 -45.26 -29.00
C TYR A 922 23.35 -44.45 -29.04
N SER A 923 22.47 -44.67 -28.06
CA SER A 923 21.32 -43.80 -27.83
C SER A 923 21.40 -43.22 -26.42
N LEU A 924 21.25 -41.90 -26.31
CA LEU A 924 21.33 -41.19 -25.05
C LEU A 924 20.44 -41.78 -23.92
N PRO A 925 19.22 -42.27 -24.19
CA PRO A 925 18.42 -42.98 -23.18
C PRO A 925 19.00 -44.34 -22.75
N ALA A 926 19.60 -45.10 -23.67
CA ALA A 926 20.25 -46.38 -23.34
C ALA A 926 21.53 -46.15 -22.52
N ASP A 927 22.33 -45.16 -22.88
CA ASP A 927 23.53 -44.78 -22.12
C ASP A 927 23.19 -44.29 -20.70
N ALA A 928 22.06 -43.59 -20.55
CA ALA A 928 21.54 -43.23 -19.23
C ALA A 928 21.18 -44.48 -18.38
N CYS A 929 20.61 -45.52 -18.99
CA CYS A 929 20.32 -46.79 -18.30
C CYS A 929 21.60 -47.56 -17.93
N ARG A 930 22.62 -47.55 -18.80
CA ARG A 930 23.95 -48.11 -18.49
C ARG A 930 24.60 -47.39 -17.31
N ALA A 931 24.51 -46.06 -17.26
CA ALA A 931 25.03 -45.27 -16.14
C ALA A 931 24.29 -45.60 -14.82
N ILE A 932 22.96 -45.73 -14.86
CA ILE A 932 22.16 -46.16 -13.68
C ILE A 932 22.59 -47.55 -13.21
N ARG A 933 22.76 -48.51 -14.13
CA ARG A 933 23.25 -49.87 -13.82
C ARG A 933 24.61 -49.83 -13.11
N THR A 934 25.59 -49.13 -13.68
CA THR A 934 26.92 -48.99 -13.08
C THR A 934 26.85 -48.37 -11.68
N GLY A 935 25.98 -47.38 -11.46
CA GLY A 935 25.73 -46.81 -10.14
C GLY A 935 25.16 -47.82 -9.13
N LEU A 936 24.26 -48.70 -9.58
CA LEU A 936 23.71 -49.80 -8.78
C LEU A 936 24.78 -50.86 -8.47
N ASP A 937 25.61 -51.24 -9.43
CA ASP A 937 26.72 -52.17 -9.24
C ASP A 937 27.72 -51.63 -8.19
N CYS A 938 28.05 -50.33 -8.24
CA CYS A 938 28.90 -49.69 -7.23
C CYS A 938 28.27 -49.71 -5.83
N GLN A 939 26.96 -49.51 -5.71
CA GLN A 939 26.29 -49.64 -4.40
C GLN A 939 26.25 -51.09 -3.91
N SER A 940 26.15 -52.05 -4.84
CA SER A 940 26.12 -53.48 -4.52
C SER A 940 27.42 -54.00 -3.89
N LEU A 941 28.52 -53.25 -3.97
CA LEU A 941 29.81 -53.60 -3.34
C LEU A 941 29.72 -53.64 -1.81
N ASN A 942 28.94 -52.75 -1.21
CA ASN A 942 28.77 -52.70 0.26
C ASN A 942 27.65 -53.63 0.74
N ARG A 943 26.58 -53.76 -0.05
CA ARG A 943 25.42 -54.59 0.26
C ARG A 943 24.94 -55.26 -1.03
N PRO A 944 24.99 -56.60 -1.16
CA PRO A 944 24.60 -57.26 -2.40
C PRO A 944 23.14 -56.98 -2.74
N LEU A 945 22.91 -56.39 -3.92
CA LEU A 945 21.58 -56.08 -4.44
C LEU A 945 21.20 -57.09 -5.52
N LYS A 946 20.54 -58.18 -5.13
CA LYS A 946 20.13 -59.25 -6.06
C LYS A 946 18.68 -59.08 -6.53
N THR A 947 17.80 -58.57 -5.67
CA THR A 947 16.38 -58.32 -5.96
C THR A 947 16.05 -56.84 -5.91
N LEU A 948 15.70 -56.26 -7.07
CA LEU A 948 15.36 -54.85 -7.23
C LEU A 948 13.91 -54.69 -7.68
N LEU A 949 13.12 -53.97 -6.89
CA LEU A 949 11.74 -53.64 -7.22
C LEU A 949 11.63 -52.23 -7.77
N ILE A 950 10.98 -52.07 -8.92
CA ILE A 950 10.75 -50.78 -9.56
C ILE A 950 9.30 -50.38 -9.33
N THR A 951 9.09 -49.22 -8.70
CA THR A 951 7.75 -48.64 -8.49
C THR A 951 7.76 -47.13 -8.71
N SER A 952 6.60 -46.49 -8.62
CA SER A 952 6.43 -45.07 -8.95
C SER A 952 5.34 -44.44 -8.07
N PRO A 953 5.41 -43.13 -7.73
CA PRO A 953 4.33 -42.45 -7.02
C PRO A 953 2.98 -42.52 -7.74
N GLY A 954 2.96 -42.39 -9.07
CA GLY A 954 1.75 -42.33 -9.89
C GLY A 954 1.76 -43.28 -11.07
N ALA A 955 0.59 -43.49 -11.69
CA ALA A 955 0.50 -44.24 -12.94
C ALA A 955 1.13 -43.47 -14.12
N HIS A 956 1.63 -44.19 -15.13
CA HIS A 956 2.22 -43.63 -16.36
C HIS A 956 3.53 -42.83 -16.17
N GLU A 957 4.28 -43.08 -15.09
CA GLU A 957 5.59 -42.48 -14.86
C GLU A 957 6.74 -43.21 -15.59
N GLY A 958 6.43 -44.36 -16.22
CA GLY A 958 7.33 -45.12 -17.07
C GLY A 958 8.17 -46.18 -16.35
N LYS A 959 7.74 -46.65 -15.17
CA LYS A 959 8.37 -47.76 -14.43
C LYS A 959 8.70 -48.98 -15.29
N SER A 960 7.73 -49.56 -16.00
CA SER A 960 7.94 -50.72 -16.88
C SER A 960 8.94 -50.43 -18.02
N THR A 961 8.94 -49.20 -18.55
CA THR A 961 9.94 -48.75 -19.55
C THR A 961 11.34 -48.70 -18.96
N VAL A 962 11.50 -48.09 -17.78
CA VAL A 962 12.79 -48.03 -17.09
C VAL A 962 13.29 -49.44 -16.76
N LEU A 963 12.39 -50.31 -16.28
CA LEU A 963 12.71 -51.68 -15.91
C LEU A 963 13.26 -52.49 -17.10
N LEU A 964 12.56 -52.47 -18.25
CA LEU A 964 13.02 -53.21 -19.44
C LEU A 964 14.39 -52.74 -19.94
N ASN A 965 14.61 -51.42 -19.96
CA ASN A 965 15.88 -50.86 -20.45
C ASN A 965 17.02 -51.01 -19.46
N LEU A 966 16.74 -50.96 -18.16
CA LEU A 966 17.71 -51.30 -17.13
C LEU A 966 18.06 -52.79 -17.19
N GLY A 967 17.07 -53.66 -17.44
CA GLY A 967 17.27 -55.08 -17.68
C GLY A 967 18.18 -55.35 -18.89
N ARG A 968 17.94 -54.67 -20.02
CA ARG A 968 18.84 -54.72 -21.18
C ARG A 968 20.28 -54.34 -20.80
N ALA A 969 20.48 -53.29 -19.99
CA ALA A 969 21.81 -52.89 -19.57
C ALA A 969 22.52 -53.95 -18.69
N PHE A 970 21.78 -54.74 -17.91
CA PHE A 970 22.32 -55.88 -17.16
C PHE A 970 22.64 -57.07 -18.07
N LEU A 971 21.80 -57.38 -19.05
CA LEU A 971 22.08 -58.42 -20.05
C LEU A 971 23.32 -58.09 -20.89
N GLU A 972 23.47 -56.82 -21.30
CA GLU A 972 24.69 -56.32 -21.97
C GLU A 972 25.96 -56.43 -21.11
N ALA A 973 25.81 -56.70 -19.81
CA ALA A 973 26.90 -56.93 -18.85
C ALA A 973 27.17 -58.43 -18.59
N ASP A 974 26.61 -59.32 -19.42
CA ASP A 974 26.64 -60.78 -19.25
C ASP A 974 26.10 -61.28 -17.90
N ARG A 975 25.15 -60.55 -17.29
CA ARG A 975 24.47 -60.97 -16.07
C ARG A 975 23.26 -61.83 -16.39
N GLN A 976 23.07 -62.91 -15.62
CA GLN A 976 21.83 -63.67 -15.64
C GLN A 976 20.71 -62.81 -15.04
N LEU A 977 19.75 -62.39 -15.87
CA LEU A 977 18.64 -61.52 -15.50
C LEU A 977 17.33 -62.30 -15.45
N LEU A 978 16.56 -62.07 -14.40
CA LEU A 978 15.16 -62.49 -14.31
C LEU A 978 14.26 -61.27 -14.16
N ILE A 979 13.30 -61.12 -15.07
CA ILE A 979 12.27 -60.08 -15.01
C ILE A 979 10.97 -60.70 -14.47
N MET A 980 10.35 -60.08 -13.48
CA MET A 980 9.10 -60.54 -12.87
C MET A 980 8.03 -59.43 -12.95
N ASP A 981 6.88 -59.73 -13.55
CA ASP A 981 5.74 -58.80 -13.60
C ASP A 981 4.85 -58.99 -12.36
N ALA A 982 5.05 -58.17 -11.33
CA ALA A 982 4.25 -58.19 -10.11
C ALA A 982 3.10 -57.15 -10.11
N ASP A 983 2.83 -56.47 -11.23
CA ASP A 983 1.61 -55.68 -11.43
C ASP A 983 0.45 -56.58 -11.86
N LEU A 984 -0.06 -57.34 -10.88
CA LEU A 984 -1.20 -58.25 -11.06
C LEU A 984 -2.51 -57.53 -11.45
N ARG A 985 -2.56 -56.19 -11.35
CA ARG A 985 -3.74 -55.40 -11.73
C ARG A 985 -3.72 -55.00 -13.20
N ARG A 986 -2.59 -54.53 -13.71
CA ARG A 986 -2.44 -54.06 -15.09
C ARG A 986 -1.12 -54.56 -15.69
N PRO A 987 -0.97 -55.87 -15.91
CA PRO A 987 0.27 -56.43 -16.43
C PRO A 987 0.53 -55.95 -17.86
N ALA A 988 1.72 -55.40 -18.08
CA ALA A 988 2.09 -54.75 -19.34
C ALA A 988 3.35 -55.36 -19.97
N LEU A 989 4.18 -56.08 -19.19
CA LEU A 989 5.48 -56.57 -19.68
C LEU A 989 5.35 -57.73 -20.67
N HIS A 990 4.39 -58.64 -20.46
CA HIS A 990 4.18 -59.78 -21.37
C HIS A 990 3.87 -59.33 -22.81
N LYS A 991 3.19 -58.20 -22.99
CA LYS A 991 2.91 -57.62 -24.32
C LYS A 991 4.15 -57.03 -24.97
N ALA A 992 5.06 -56.48 -24.17
CA ALA A 992 6.29 -55.85 -24.65
C ALA A 992 7.37 -56.88 -24.98
N LEU A 993 7.35 -58.04 -24.31
CA LEU A 993 8.25 -59.16 -24.55
C LEU A 993 7.67 -60.22 -25.50
N GLU A 994 6.45 -60.01 -26.01
CA GLU A 994 5.74 -60.93 -26.92
C GLU A 994 5.54 -62.35 -26.36
N VAL A 995 5.25 -62.45 -25.06
CA VAL A 995 5.09 -63.72 -24.33
C VAL A 995 3.63 -63.92 -23.88
N PRO A 996 3.04 -65.13 -23.99
CA PRO A 996 1.70 -65.39 -23.48
C PRO A 996 1.63 -65.27 -21.95
N ASN A 997 0.56 -64.66 -21.41
CA ASN A 997 0.36 -64.40 -19.97
C ASN A 997 -0.69 -65.32 -19.33
N GLU A 998 -0.66 -66.61 -19.67
CA GLU A 998 -1.65 -67.60 -19.19
C GLU A 998 -1.27 -68.17 -17.81
N VAL A 999 0.00 -68.50 -17.62
CA VAL A 999 0.57 -69.04 -16.37
C VAL A 999 1.67 -68.10 -15.91
N GLY A 1000 1.55 -67.58 -14.70
CA GLY A 1000 2.52 -66.63 -14.15
C GLY A 1000 2.50 -66.49 -12.63
N LEU A 1001 3.00 -65.37 -12.12
CA LEU A 1001 3.17 -65.10 -10.69
C LEU A 1001 1.90 -65.29 -9.87
N ALA A 1002 0.76 -64.79 -10.34
CA ALA A 1002 -0.52 -64.93 -9.64
C ALA A 1002 -0.97 -66.39 -9.49
N ASP A 1003 -0.66 -67.24 -10.47
CA ASP A 1003 -1.07 -68.64 -10.49
C ASP A 1003 -0.15 -69.47 -9.58
N VAL A 1004 1.17 -69.23 -9.63
CA VAL A 1004 2.16 -69.84 -8.72
C VAL A 1004 1.85 -69.53 -7.25
N LEU A 1005 1.55 -68.27 -6.93
CA LEU A 1005 1.26 -67.85 -5.55
C LEU A 1005 -0.04 -68.46 -5.00
N ARG A 1006 -0.98 -68.83 -5.88
CA ARG A 1006 -2.25 -69.43 -5.51
C ARG A 1006 -2.10 -70.93 -5.23
N GLU A 1007 -1.38 -71.64 -6.09
CA GLU A 1007 -1.25 -73.09 -6.01
C GLU A 1007 -0.22 -73.53 -4.95
N GLY A 1008 0.66 -72.61 -4.53
CA GLY A 1008 1.60 -72.84 -3.43
C GLY A 1008 2.81 -73.69 -3.83
N THR A 1009 2.89 -74.10 -5.09
CA THR A 1009 4.03 -74.79 -5.69
C THR A 1009 4.64 -73.93 -6.79
N VAL A 1010 5.96 -73.74 -6.74
CA VAL A 1010 6.67 -73.03 -7.81
C VAL A 1010 6.88 -73.97 -8.98
N TRP A 1011 6.35 -73.58 -10.14
CA TRP A 1011 6.45 -74.36 -11.37
C TRP A 1011 7.66 -73.92 -12.18
N PRO A 1012 8.56 -74.83 -12.59
CA PRO A 1012 9.65 -74.49 -13.49
C PRO A 1012 9.18 -73.78 -14.77
N GLU A 1013 7.98 -74.12 -15.25
CA GLU A 1013 7.34 -73.56 -16.45
C GLU A 1013 6.91 -72.10 -16.28
N ALA A 1014 6.78 -71.61 -15.04
CA ALA A 1014 6.46 -70.21 -14.76
C ALA A 1014 7.66 -69.27 -15.03
N PHE A 1015 8.88 -69.80 -15.02
CA PHE A 1015 10.11 -69.09 -15.36
C PHE A 1015 10.52 -69.35 -16.81
N ARG A 1016 10.06 -68.51 -17.73
CA ARG A 1016 10.30 -68.71 -19.17
C ARG A 1016 11.65 -68.15 -19.57
N SER A 1017 12.47 -68.95 -20.23
CA SER A 1017 13.71 -68.48 -20.85
C SER A 1017 13.38 -67.77 -22.17
N LEU A 1018 13.84 -66.53 -22.33
CA LEU A 1018 13.66 -65.72 -23.55
C LEU A 1018 14.93 -65.57 -24.38
N GLY A 1019 16.04 -66.16 -23.90
CA GLY A 1019 17.35 -66.06 -24.54
C GLY A 1019 18.48 -66.37 -23.55
N PRO A 1020 19.74 -66.37 -24.00
CA PRO A 1020 20.88 -66.61 -23.14
C PRO A 1020 20.93 -65.58 -22.02
N GLY A 1021 20.82 -66.06 -20.77
CA GLY A 1021 20.87 -65.22 -19.57
C GLY A 1021 19.62 -64.39 -19.29
N LEU A 1022 18.48 -64.57 -19.99
CA LEU A 1022 17.23 -63.85 -19.72
C LEU A 1022 16.07 -64.79 -19.39
N TYR A 1023 15.54 -64.65 -18.18
CA TYR A 1023 14.31 -65.28 -17.73
C TYR A 1023 13.19 -64.25 -17.53
N PHE A 1024 11.96 -64.63 -17.80
CA PHE A 1024 10.77 -63.82 -17.58
C PHE A 1024 9.69 -64.61 -16.88
N MET A 1025 9.15 -64.03 -15.80
CA MET A 1025 7.98 -64.49 -15.09
C MET A 1025 6.82 -63.51 -15.35
N PRO A 1026 5.84 -63.88 -16.19
CA PRO A 1026 4.66 -63.06 -16.45
C PRO A 1026 3.77 -62.97 -15.20
N ALA A 1027 2.85 -62.00 -15.15
CA ALA A 1027 1.95 -61.82 -14.01
C ALA A 1027 0.94 -62.96 -13.87
N GLY A 1028 0.57 -63.61 -14.98
CA GLY A 1028 -0.42 -64.70 -15.02
C GLY A 1028 -1.86 -64.19 -15.06
N THR A 1029 -2.78 -65.08 -14.74
CA THR A 1029 -4.22 -64.81 -14.84
C THR A 1029 -4.65 -63.74 -13.82
N ARG A 1030 -5.40 -62.73 -14.26
CA ARG A 1030 -5.82 -61.60 -13.41
C ARG A 1030 -6.71 -62.08 -12.25
N ARG A 1031 -6.36 -61.72 -11.01
CA ARG A 1031 -7.09 -62.11 -9.78
C ARG A 1031 -7.68 -60.90 -9.04
N PRO A 1032 -8.80 -61.07 -8.31
CA PRO A 1032 -9.47 -59.98 -7.59
C PRO A 1032 -8.68 -59.46 -6.37
N ASN A 1033 -7.89 -60.31 -5.69
CA ASN A 1033 -7.15 -59.96 -4.47
C ASN A 1033 -5.62 -60.09 -4.64
N PRO A 1034 -4.95 -59.17 -5.35
CA PRO A 1034 -3.51 -59.23 -5.60
C PRO A 1034 -2.65 -58.99 -4.35
N SER A 1035 -3.08 -58.10 -3.43
CA SER A 1035 -2.27 -57.76 -2.24
C SER A 1035 -2.05 -58.96 -1.31
N SER A 1036 -3.08 -59.80 -1.11
CA SER A 1036 -3.00 -61.00 -0.26
C SER A 1036 -2.04 -62.05 -0.84
N LEU A 1037 -2.01 -62.19 -2.17
CA LEU A 1037 -1.10 -63.10 -2.86
C LEU A 1037 0.35 -62.65 -2.69
N LEU A 1038 0.63 -61.36 -2.91
CA LEU A 1038 1.97 -60.78 -2.76
C LEU A 1038 2.48 -60.75 -1.31
N SER A 1039 1.57 -60.72 -0.32
CA SER A 1039 1.91 -60.83 1.10
C SER A 1039 2.05 -62.28 1.61
N SER A 1040 1.75 -63.27 0.77
CA SER A 1040 1.76 -64.68 1.19
C SER A 1040 3.17 -65.20 1.45
N ARG A 1041 3.31 -66.26 2.26
CA ARG A 1041 4.60 -66.92 2.50
C ARG A 1041 5.22 -67.50 1.22
N HIS A 1042 4.39 -67.92 0.26
CA HIS A 1042 4.82 -68.44 -1.03
C HIS A 1042 5.60 -67.41 -1.85
N MET A 1043 5.34 -66.11 -1.67
CA MET A 1043 6.13 -65.07 -2.34
C MET A 1043 7.59 -65.10 -1.92
N GLY A 1044 7.88 -65.40 -0.65
CA GLY A 1044 9.25 -65.58 -0.16
C GLY A 1044 9.95 -66.75 -0.85
N THR A 1045 9.25 -67.86 -1.06
CA THR A 1045 9.76 -69.03 -1.79
C THR A 1045 10.05 -68.70 -3.26
N VAL A 1046 9.13 -68.00 -3.94
CA VAL A 1046 9.31 -67.55 -5.33
C VAL A 1046 10.51 -66.61 -5.47
N LEU A 1047 10.67 -65.66 -4.54
CA LEU A 1047 11.83 -64.75 -4.53
C LEU A 1047 13.14 -65.50 -4.29
N GLN A 1048 13.12 -66.54 -3.46
CA GLN A 1048 14.31 -67.35 -3.21
C GLN A 1048 14.72 -68.15 -4.46
N GLU A 1049 13.77 -68.83 -5.11
CA GLU A 1049 14.07 -69.50 -6.38
C GLU A 1049 14.52 -68.53 -7.47
N ALA A 1050 13.92 -67.33 -7.53
CA ALA A 1050 14.35 -66.29 -8.46
C ALA A 1050 15.82 -65.85 -8.22
N ARG A 1051 16.25 -65.77 -6.95
CA ARG A 1051 17.64 -65.45 -6.58
C ARG A 1051 18.61 -66.55 -6.95
N ASP A 1052 18.18 -67.80 -6.94
CA ASP A 1052 19.04 -68.95 -7.25
C ASP A 1052 19.22 -69.11 -8.77
N ARG A 1053 18.23 -68.67 -9.57
CA ARG A 1053 18.24 -68.77 -11.05
C ARG A 1053 18.91 -67.59 -11.75
N ALA A 1054 19.07 -66.45 -11.09
CA ALA A 1054 19.59 -65.23 -11.71
C ALA A 1054 20.54 -64.44 -10.81
N ASP A 1055 21.48 -63.74 -11.44
CA ASP A 1055 22.38 -62.80 -10.77
C ASP A 1055 21.64 -61.53 -10.33
N ILE A 1056 20.63 -61.13 -11.10
CA ILE A 1056 19.79 -59.97 -10.81
C ILE A 1056 18.33 -60.25 -11.16
N VAL A 1057 17.43 -59.87 -10.25
CA VAL A 1057 15.99 -60.01 -10.38
C VAL A 1057 15.35 -58.62 -10.39
N LEU A 1058 14.72 -58.24 -11.51
CA LEU A 1058 14.00 -56.98 -11.66
C LEU A 1058 12.49 -57.22 -11.57
N ILE A 1059 11.83 -56.54 -10.65
CA ILE A 1059 10.40 -56.76 -10.34
C ILE A 1059 9.60 -55.50 -10.67
N ASP A 1060 8.63 -55.60 -11.59
CA ASP A 1060 7.71 -54.49 -11.90
C ASP A 1060 6.59 -54.46 -10.87
N ALA A 1061 6.33 -53.30 -10.28
CA ALA A 1061 5.31 -53.15 -9.26
C ALA A 1061 4.32 -52.01 -9.58
N PRO A 1062 3.05 -52.13 -9.14
CA PRO A 1062 2.08 -51.07 -9.34
C PRO A 1062 2.48 -49.78 -8.58
N PRO A 1063 1.92 -48.61 -8.95
CA PRO A 1063 2.28 -47.36 -8.29
C PRO A 1063 1.84 -47.30 -6.82
N VAL A 1064 2.75 -46.90 -5.94
CA VAL A 1064 2.60 -46.97 -4.47
C VAL A 1064 1.40 -46.16 -3.95
N LEU A 1065 1.15 -44.97 -4.52
CA LEU A 1065 0.02 -44.14 -4.09
C LEU A 1065 -1.30 -44.55 -4.73
N ALA A 1066 -1.27 -45.31 -5.83
CA ALA A 1066 -2.48 -45.76 -6.51
C ALA A 1066 -3.07 -46.98 -5.80
N VAL A 1067 -2.22 -47.93 -5.41
CA VAL A 1067 -2.62 -49.17 -4.75
C VAL A 1067 -1.55 -49.62 -3.75
N ALA A 1068 -1.99 -50.18 -2.62
CA ALA A 1068 -1.10 -50.65 -1.55
C ALA A 1068 -0.48 -52.04 -1.81
N ASP A 1069 -0.83 -52.69 -2.93
CA ASP A 1069 -0.53 -54.11 -3.17
C ASP A 1069 0.95 -54.44 -3.18
N CYS A 1070 1.82 -53.51 -3.58
CA CYS A 1070 3.26 -53.72 -3.63
C CYS A 1070 3.97 -53.47 -2.30
N LEU A 1071 3.32 -52.82 -1.32
CA LEU A 1071 3.95 -52.45 -0.06
C LEU A 1071 4.51 -53.65 0.72
N PRO A 1072 3.79 -54.80 0.86
CA PRO A 1072 4.33 -55.98 1.53
C PRO A 1072 5.54 -56.58 0.79
N LEU A 1073 5.57 -56.47 -0.53
CA LEU A 1073 6.67 -56.95 -1.37
C LEU A 1073 7.91 -56.06 -1.25
N CYS A 1074 7.75 -54.75 -1.09
CA CYS A 1074 8.85 -53.79 -0.92
C CYS A 1074 9.77 -54.08 0.28
N ARG A 1075 9.29 -54.83 1.29
CA ARG A 1075 10.10 -55.26 2.45
C ARG A 1075 10.88 -56.56 2.21
N GLN A 1076 10.44 -57.38 1.24
CA GLN A 1076 11.02 -58.71 0.97
C GLN A 1076 12.16 -58.68 -0.06
N VAL A 1077 12.34 -57.54 -0.74
CA VAL A 1077 13.37 -57.30 -1.75
C VAL A 1077 14.58 -56.56 -1.17
N ASP A 1078 15.74 -56.67 -1.80
CA ASP A 1078 16.99 -56.06 -1.32
C ASP A 1078 16.98 -54.53 -1.52
N GLY A 1079 16.30 -54.05 -2.57
CA GLY A 1079 16.21 -52.64 -2.89
C GLY A 1079 14.97 -52.24 -3.67
N VAL A 1080 14.50 -51.01 -3.44
CA VAL A 1080 13.40 -50.38 -4.17
C VAL A 1080 13.92 -49.16 -4.94
N ILE A 1081 13.65 -49.11 -6.24
CA ILE A 1081 13.91 -47.97 -7.12
C ILE A 1081 12.60 -47.22 -7.35
N LEU A 1082 12.59 -45.93 -7.02
CA LEU A 1082 11.43 -45.07 -7.22
C LEU A 1082 11.57 -44.29 -8.53
N VAL A 1083 10.72 -44.58 -9.51
CA VAL A 1083 10.70 -43.89 -10.80
C VAL A 1083 9.75 -42.70 -10.73
N ILE A 1084 10.22 -41.53 -11.14
CA ILE A 1084 9.39 -40.33 -11.31
C ILE A 1084 9.43 -39.86 -12.76
N ARG A 1085 8.37 -39.22 -13.21
CA ARG A 1085 8.34 -38.56 -14.52
C ARG A 1085 8.62 -37.07 -14.41
N PHE A 1086 9.62 -36.61 -15.16
CA PHE A 1086 10.01 -35.22 -15.28
C PHE A 1086 8.83 -34.35 -15.74
N GLY A 1087 8.59 -33.21 -15.08
CA GLY A 1087 7.53 -32.26 -15.45
C GLY A 1087 6.09 -32.77 -15.23
N SER A 1088 5.91 -33.93 -14.60
CA SER A 1088 4.58 -34.50 -14.30
C SER A 1088 4.40 -34.82 -12.81
N THR A 1089 5.44 -35.34 -12.16
CA THR A 1089 5.36 -35.81 -10.78
C THR A 1089 5.29 -34.64 -9.80
N ARG A 1090 4.29 -34.62 -8.93
CA ARG A 1090 4.14 -33.56 -7.90
C ARG A 1090 5.04 -33.83 -6.71
N ARG A 1091 5.65 -32.79 -6.14
CA ARG A 1091 6.53 -32.87 -4.97
C ARG A 1091 5.87 -33.56 -3.77
N ARG A 1092 4.60 -33.23 -3.50
CA ARG A 1092 3.82 -33.85 -2.42
C ARG A 1092 3.55 -35.34 -2.66
N SER A 1093 3.33 -35.74 -3.91
CA SER A 1093 3.14 -37.15 -4.26
C SER A 1093 4.44 -37.93 -4.04
N LEU A 1094 5.55 -37.39 -4.52
CA LEU A 1094 6.87 -37.98 -4.31
C LEU A 1094 7.20 -38.15 -2.80
N GLN A 1095 6.93 -37.14 -1.97
CA GLN A 1095 7.10 -37.23 -0.52
C GLN A 1095 6.21 -38.30 0.12
N ARG A 1096 4.92 -38.33 -0.23
CA ARG A 1096 4.00 -39.35 0.29
C ARG A 1096 4.41 -40.77 -0.09
N ALA A 1097 4.90 -40.98 -1.31
CA ALA A 1097 5.36 -42.28 -1.77
C ALA A 1097 6.58 -42.74 -0.95
N LYS A 1098 7.55 -41.85 -0.73
CA LYS A 1098 8.68 -42.09 0.17
C LYS A 1098 8.21 -42.44 1.58
N ASP A 1099 7.31 -41.64 2.16
CA ASP A 1099 6.83 -41.86 3.53
C ASP A 1099 6.11 -43.21 3.66
N GLN A 1100 5.34 -43.64 2.66
CA GLN A 1100 4.72 -44.97 2.64
C GLN A 1100 5.75 -46.09 2.58
N LEU A 1101 6.77 -45.98 1.71
CA LEU A 1101 7.83 -46.97 1.61
C LEU A 1101 8.65 -47.06 2.92
N GLN A 1102 8.95 -45.92 3.54
CA GLN A 1102 9.65 -45.88 4.83
C GLN A 1102 8.83 -46.47 5.97
N LYS A 1103 7.52 -46.22 6.02
CA LYS A 1103 6.62 -46.79 7.05
C LYS A 1103 6.61 -48.31 7.06
N VAL A 1104 6.79 -48.95 5.90
CA VAL A 1104 6.82 -50.41 5.77
C VAL A 1104 8.25 -50.97 5.95
N GLY A 1105 9.24 -50.09 6.13
CA GLY A 1105 10.64 -50.45 6.29
C GLY A 1105 11.30 -50.92 4.99
N ALA A 1106 10.83 -50.44 3.84
CA ALA A 1106 11.45 -50.75 2.55
C ALA A 1106 12.80 -50.04 2.39
N ASN A 1107 13.78 -50.72 1.81
CA ASN A 1107 15.09 -50.15 1.49
C ASN A 1107 15.03 -49.40 0.15
N VAL A 1108 14.82 -48.09 0.18
CA VAL A 1108 14.77 -47.28 -1.05
C VAL A 1108 16.18 -46.90 -1.49
N VAL A 1109 16.65 -47.50 -2.58
CA VAL A 1109 18.01 -47.39 -3.13
C VAL A 1109 18.24 -46.00 -3.73
N GLY A 1110 17.21 -45.44 -4.38
CA GLY A 1110 17.25 -44.10 -4.94
C GLY A 1110 16.09 -43.81 -5.89
N VAL A 1111 16.16 -42.65 -6.54
CA VAL A 1111 15.13 -42.15 -7.46
C VAL A 1111 15.69 -42.12 -8.89
N VAL A 1112 14.92 -42.59 -9.87
CA VAL A 1112 15.22 -42.43 -11.31
C VAL A 1112 14.27 -41.40 -11.91
N ILE A 1113 14.82 -40.38 -12.57
CA ILE A 1113 14.02 -39.37 -13.26
C ILE A 1113 13.85 -39.81 -14.71
N ASN A 1114 12.62 -40.03 -15.14
CA ASN A 1114 12.29 -40.47 -16.50
C ASN A 1114 11.65 -39.34 -17.32
N GLY A 1115 11.96 -39.27 -18.61
CA GLY A 1115 11.31 -38.37 -19.56
C GLY A 1115 11.81 -36.92 -19.52
N LEU A 1116 13.11 -36.70 -19.34
CA LEU A 1116 13.73 -35.36 -19.41
C LEU A 1116 13.40 -34.64 -20.73
N SER A 1117 13.00 -33.36 -20.63
CA SER A 1117 12.64 -32.56 -21.81
C SER A 1117 13.85 -32.27 -22.70
N ARG A 1118 13.67 -32.16 -24.03
CA ARG A 1118 14.77 -31.88 -24.99
C ARG A 1118 15.66 -30.69 -24.60
N ARG A 1119 15.06 -29.66 -24.00
CA ARG A 1119 15.78 -28.46 -23.54
C ARG A 1119 16.70 -28.76 -22.38
N GLU A 1120 16.22 -29.56 -21.42
CA GLU A 1120 17.03 -29.96 -20.26
C GLU A 1120 18.01 -31.06 -20.61
N THR A 1121 17.67 -31.99 -21.51
CA THR A 1121 18.61 -32.94 -22.08
C THR A 1121 19.82 -32.23 -22.66
N ARG A 1122 19.64 -31.12 -23.40
CA ARG A 1122 20.77 -30.30 -23.88
C ARG A 1122 21.60 -29.69 -22.77
N HIS A 1123 21.02 -29.37 -21.62
CA HIS A 1123 21.75 -28.76 -20.52
C HIS A 1123 22.51 -29.82 -19.71
N TYR A 1124 21.83 -30.93 -19.43
CA TYR A 1124 22.30 -32.01 -18.57
C TYR A 1124 23.31 -32.92 -19.30
N TYR A 1125 23.11 -33.15 -20.60
CA TYR A 1125 23.99 -33.96 -21.44
C TYR A 1125 24.86 -33.12 -22.39
N ALA A 1126 25.04 -31.82 -22.15
CA ALA A 1126 25.87 -30.94 -23.01
C ALA A 1126 27.30 -31.48 -23.15
N GLU A 1127 27.96 -31.75 -22.03
CA GLU A 1127 29.34 -32.25 -22.01
C GLU A 1127 29.42 -33.70 -22.51
N TYR A 1128 28.44 -34.53 -22.16
CA TYR A 1128 28.37 -35.92 -22.64
C TYR A 1128 28.21 -36.00 -24.17
N THR A 1129 27.30 -35.21 -24.74
CA THR A 1129 27.11 -35.16 -26.21
C THR A 1129 28.33 -34.58 -26.93
N HIS A 1130 29.07 -33.67 -26.29
CA HIS A 1130 30.34 -33.17 -26.80
C HIS A 1130 31.46 -34.22 -26.72
N TYR A 1131 31.51 -35.01 -25.64
CA TYR A 1131 32.51 -36.06 -25.42
C TYR A 1131 32.32 -37.28 -26.34
N VAL A 1132 31.09 -37.74 -26.52
CA VAL A 1132 30.76 -38.92 -27.35
C VAL A 1132 30.78 -38.60 -28.85
N GLY A 1133 30.98 -37.33 -29.23
CA GLY A 1133 31.22 -36.96 -30.63
C GLY A 1133 30.05 -37.27 -31.57
N ILE A 1134 28.80 -37.15 -31.10
CA ILE A 1134 27.61 -37.40 -31.95
C ILE A 1134 27.45 -36.22 -32.93
N GLN A 1135 28.23 -36.22 -34.02
CA GLN A 1135 28.02 -35.30 -35.13
C GLN A 1135 26.69 -35.64 -35.81
N LYS A 1136 25.75 -34.69 -35.78
CA LYS A 1136 24.54 -34.77 -36.59
C LYS A 1136 24.92 -34.80 -38.07
N HIS A 1137 24.80 -35.96 -38.71
CA HIS A 1137 24.68 -36.02 -40.16
C HIS A 1137 23.44 -35.23 -40.59
N ARG A 1138 23.67 -34.00 -41.02
CA ARG A 1138 22.66 -33.09 -41.55
C ARG A 1138 22.29 -33.61 -42.94
N ARG A 1139 21.28 -34.50 -43.03
CA ARG A 1139 20.66 -34.87 -44.31
C ARG A 1139 20.17 -33.58 -44.98
N ARG A 1140 20.85 -33.16 -46.06
CA ARG A 1140 20.38 -32.11 -46.97
C ARG A 1140 19.06 -32.58 -47.57
N GLY A 1141 18.03 -31.75 -47.43
CA GLY A 1141 16.70 -32.02 -47.94
C GLY A 1141 16.72 -32.23 -49.44
N HIS A 1142 16.23 -33.39 -49.89
CA HIS A 1142 15.68 -33.55 -51.22
C HIS A 1142 14.28 -32.93 -51.19
N LYS A 1143 14.07 -31.84 -51.94
CA LYS A 1143 12.72 -31.34 -52.23
C LYS A 1143 12.01 -32.39 -53.09
N PRO A 1144 10.76 -32.79 -52.78
CA PRO A 1144 9.97 -33.50 -53.77
C PRO A 1144 9.58 -32.50 -54.88
N LYS A 1145 9.71 -32.95 -56.14
CA LYS A 1145 9.00 -32.34 -57.27
C LYS A 1145 7.53 -32.74 -57.19
#